data_AF-A0AAV7I8F4-F1
#
_entry.id   AF-A0AAV7I8F4-F1
#
_cell.length_a   1.000
_cell.length_b   1.000
_cell.length_c   1.000
_cell.angle_alpha   90.00
_cell.angle_beta   90.00
_cell.angle_gamma   90.00
#
_symmetry.space_group_name_H-M   'P 1'
#
loop_
_entity.id
_entity.type
_entity.pdbx_description
1 polymer ?
#
loop_
_entity_poly.entity_id
_entity_poly.type
_entity_poly.pdbx_seq_one_letter_code
_entity_poly.pdbx_strand_id
1 'polypeptide(L)'
;MIAETKSEESTKNVDETIPVTQEDTRTNNSGSYDVANDMPQKVTSPLIEEKIASKMFSCSRETVCLFLVLMGLTFAALHNAPPKISKSPPARPFFNESSIVIDFYKGQLNAMIEKASDSDVCFIMYYAPWDAESQTVRQEFERVAHYYHSQVFFAAINCWHPGSECRQQYNKIQSYPVLFLYPLRGSGIQYRGINEAPYIMRFLDAFLNPIHRISRQEELMDLLLSHESVMVGFFEFKGLTVSPGYKEFYKTAIRALEKDPNRDTAFAVVTDPQTAFKNFYIEYTPAIVLYLWNESLIYPQDKLWTLNNILRWKDEYQHGVSTWLQPPGVKSKMLSPYFKDNPVLVLFTPRNLLQSSNYHKDLIREVALEYNNCDDSFQTNRLLEHLRKKRKHAKDKHRLKIDQCSQLLAESKLQPTIPPISISIQQWINESCCAQIFMNKCLLCTDDSSDGKVCYVDSQRSKICERKDILKIITKKESTEEENLCCNNYARTTEIPDEMNKIKGEYKTSMIILENDPRSAIAVRRHAIEYDCIKFLAGDKYHYAIFPDESDQKSDVKLTESVCNVNRTLAFIVVDSLQYFHLGEGLGIDVLKMRDKTAAVILDTLHESQYLMQHTLSKNNLIKFINNYTTGSLQRTLRVDSSKRYAEDFKKKSKCKNKASTICVEELDTDTFLPTVLDETKDVVVMFHSPYCAFCSAIYYVYLTVAHLLSNVDQIIFVRIDGDNNDLPWEYTMNRFPSILFFPAKRKEDSTIFSSNLPITVPNLLSFVLANLERDTHIEALLNICHVGAGESPEKCVSRIRRYCLDTIQNYLHTYRILLRQYQSNDNKNNNSSSSSNQDILYKTEVGKKRREILFKLEHVRDVHLLLSSIQDLKNEEDKYKVLLKKFRTYRNDLLSMERRSKKSNKRKNDDDVVKKGDREERIVKDEL
;
A
#
# COMPACT_ATOMS: atom_id res chain seq x y z
N MET A 1 7.23 20.28 11.93
CA MET A 1 7.71 21.19 12.98
C MET A 1 8.63 22.21 12.33
N ILE A 2 8.63 23.44 12.85
CA ILE A 2 9.22 24.63 12.22
C ILE A 2 10.35 25.13 13.12
N ALA A 3 11.48 25.49 12.49
CA ALA A 3 12.51 26.45 12.92
C ALA A 3 13.43 26.58 11.69
N GLU A 4 13.36 27.61 10.85
CA GLU A 4 13.65 29.05 11.07
C GLU A 4 15.10 29.38 11.44
N THR A 5 15.52 30.53 10.92
CA THR A 5 16.91 30.93 10.60
C THR A 5 17.31 32.23 11.30
N LYS A 6 18.60 32.61 11.21
CA LYS A 6 19.25 33.91 11.54
C LYS A 6 19.73 34.09 12.99
N SER A 7 20.75 34.91 13.29
CA SER A 7 21.88 35.45 12.48
C SER A 7 22.92 36.12 13.41
N GLU A 8 24.15 36.33 12.90
CA GLU A 8 25.11 37.41 13.28
C GLU A 8 25.66 37.41 14.74
N GLU A 9 26.81 38.04 15.10
CA GLU A 9 27.64 39.02 14.39
C GLU A 9 29.13 39.05 14.88
N SER A 10 30.04 39.51 13.99
CA SER A 10 31.32 40.20 14.31
C SER A 10 32.49 39.36 14.92
N THR A 11 33.79 39.65 14.72
CA THR A 11 34.51 40.71 13.98
C THR A 11 35.73 40.14 13.20
N LYS A 12 36.22 40.88 12.19
CA LYS A 12 37.53 40.71 11.52
C LYS A 12 38.36 42.00 11.66
N ASN A 13 39.70 41.88 11.70
CA ASN A 13 40.75 42.76 11.10
C ASN A 13 42.15 42.27 11.57
N VAL A 14 43.21 42.09 10.73
CA VAL A 14 44.01 43.06 9.91
C VAL A 14 44.95 43.87 10.84
N ASP A 15 46.31 43.80 10.82
CA ASP A 15 47.32 43.20 9.91
C ASP A 15 48.56 42.63 10.68
N GLU A 16 49.51 41.83 10.13
CA GLU A 16 50.79 42.20 9.43
C GLU A 16 51.53 43.43 10.03
N THR A 17 52.83 43.48 10.42
CA THR A 17 54.09 42.78 10.05
C THR A 17 55.25 43.01 11.10
N ILE A 18 56.22 42.08 11.23
CA ILE A 18 57.73 42.22 11.31
C ILE A 18 58.39 43.26 12.31
N PRO A 19 59.58 43.05 12.96
CA PRO A 19 60.21 41.94 13.72
C PRO A 19 60.87 42.45 15.08
N VAL A 20 62.07 41.95 15.45
CA VAL A 20 63.06 42.43 16.47
C VAL A 20 63.07 41.73 17.86
N THR A 21 63.93 40.69 17.92
CA THR A 21 64.95 40.31 18.92
C THR A 21 65.03 40.86 20.37
N GLN A 22 65.60 39.99 21.24
CA GLN A 22 66.30 40.25 22.51
C GLN A 22 65.39 40.61 23.73
N GLU A 23 65.71 40.26 24.98
CA GLU A 23 66.88 39.58 25.57
C GLU A 23 66.52 38.92 26.93
N ASP A 24 67.22 37.84 27.31
CA ASP A 24 68.03 37.63 28.54
C ASP A 24 67.58 38.18 29.92
N THR A 25 68.04 37.72 31.09
CA THR A 25 69.02 36.71 31.59
C THR A 25 68.62 36.40 33.07
N ARG A 26 69.17 35.49 33.87
CA ARG A 26 70.56 35.23 34.34
C ARG A 26 70.56 33.82 35.00
N THR A 27 71.49 32.88 34.78
CA THR A 27 72.98 32.82 34.80
C THR A 27 73.63 32.67 36.17
N ASN A 28 74.57 31.72 36.27
CA ASN A 28 75.98 31.89 36.71
C ASN A 28 76.66 30.48 36.65
N ASN A 29 77.65 30.24 35.77
CA ASN A 29 79.11 30.46 35.93
C ASN A 29 79.77 29.42 36.86
N SER A 30 80.99 28.88 36.68
CA SER A 30 82.07 28.90 35.66
C SER A 30 83.01 27.71 36.02
N GLY A 31 83.76 27.00 35.16
CA GLY A 31 84.78 27.45 34.19
C GLY A 31 86.20 27.38 34.79
N SER A 32 87.03 26.41 34.40
CA SER A 32 88.51 26.50 34.43
C SER A 32 89.18 25.41 33.56
N TYR A 33 90.34 25.74 32.99
CA TYR A 33 91.27 24.84 32.29
C TYR A 33 92.63 24.89 33.01
N ASP A 34 93.43 23.83 32.92
CA ASP A 34 94.89 23.90 33.18
C ASP A 34 95.67 22.91 32.30
N VAL A 35 96.96 23.17 32.11
CA VAL A 35 97.84 22.60 31.07
C VAL A 35 99.19 22.15 31.67
N ALA A 36 99.91 21.26 30.97
CA ALA A 36 101.32 20.84 31.20
C ALA A 36 101.57 19.86 32.37
N ASN A 37 102.62 19.02 32.43
CA ASN A 37 103.58 18.51 31.41
C ASN A 37 104.30 17.24 31.94
N ASP A 38 104.99 16.53 31.02
CA ASP A 38 106.17 15.65 31.21
C ASP A 38 106.17 14.36 32.07
N MET A 39 106.38 13.23 31.37
CA MET A 39 107.34 12.09 31.60
C MET A 39 107.80 11.66 33.02
N PRO A 40 108.22 10.37 33.20
CA PRO A 40 107.69 9.11 32.65
C PRO A 40 107.68 7.91 33.68
N GLN A 41 107.15 6.75 33.24
CA GLN A 41 107.48 5.34 33.64
C GLN A 41 106.35 4.45 34.23
N LYS A 42 106.13 3.34 33.47
CA LYS A 42 105.96 1.93 33.90
C LYS A 42 104.57 1.31 34.18
N VAL A 43 104.34 0.20 33.47
CA VAL A 43 103.48 -1.00 33.77
C VAL A 43 102.06 -1.08 33.15
N THR A 44 101.96 -1.98 32.14
CA THR A 44 100.81 -2.78 31.61
C THR A 44 99.63 -2.19 30.81
N SER A 45 99.33 -2.92 29.71
CA SER A 45 98.06 -3.07 28.94
C SER A 45 97.43 -1.88 28.20
N PRO A 46 97.31 -1.96 26.85
CA PRO A 46 96.42 -1.05 26.10
C PRO A 46 95.64 -1.62 24.88
N LEU A 47 94.41 -1.12 24.72
CA LEU A 47 93.78 -0.57 23.48
C LEU A 47 93.63 -1.43 22.19
N ILE A 48 92.44 -2.03 21.98
CA ILE A 48 91.85 -2.22 20.62
C ILE A 48 90.33 -1.91 20.55
N GLU A 49 89.51 -2.20 21.58
CA GLU A 49 88.05 -2.42 21.37
C GLU A 49 87.14 -1.17 21.24
N GLU A 50 87.47 0.01 21.78
CA GLU A 50 86.49 1.12 21.87
C GLU A 50 86.17 1.86 20.55
N LYS A 51 87.02 1.76 19.51
CA LYS A 51 86.83 2.54 18.26
C LYS A 51 85.78 1.99 17.28
N ILE A 52 85.23 0.80 17.53
CA ILE A 52 84.21 0.18 16.67
C ILE A 52 82.79 0.54 17.14
N ALA A 53 82.58 0.69 18.46
CA ALA A 53 81.26 0.87 19.06
C ALA A 53 80.56 2.20 18.66
N SER A 54 81.29 3.32 18.60
CA SER A 54 80.68 4.63 18.32
C SER A 54 80.21 4.79 16.87
N LYS A 55 80.90 4.18 15.90
CA LYS A 55 80.43 4.15 14.49
C LYS A 55 79.24 3.21 14.31
N MET A 56 79.19 2.07 15.02
CA MET A 56 78.01 1.20 14.99
C MET A 56 76.76 1.87 15.58
N PHE A 57 76.90 2.68 16.63
CA PHE A 57 75.73 3.37 17.21
C PHE A 57 75.13 4.46 16.31
N SER A 58 75.94 5.22 15.57
CA SER A 58 75.42 6.20 14.60
C SER A 58 74.67 5.53 13.45
N CYS A 59 75.28 4.49 12.87
CA CYS A 59 74.71 3.78 11.72
C CYS A 59 73.45 2.96 12.11
N SER A 60 73.41 2.39 13.32
CA SER A 60 72.21 1.73 13.85
C SER A 60 71.04 2.71 14.06
N ARG A 61 71.30 3.93 14.53
CA ARG A 61 70.25 4.95 14.72
C ARG A 61 69.70 5.44 13.39
N GLU A 62 70.56 5.69 12.40
CA GLU A 62 70.14 6.08 11.05
C GLU A 62 69.34 4.98 10.36
N THR A 63 69.78 3.71 10.44
CA THR A 63 69.05 2.58 9.84
C THR A 63 67.71 2.30 10.54
N VAL A 64 67.62 2.44 11.87
CA VAL A 64 66.34 2.36 12.60
C VAL A 64 65.41 3.51 12.22
N CYS A 65 65.91 4.75 12.10
CA CYS A 65 65.11 5.86 11.60
C CYS A 65 64.62 5.62 10.16
N LEU A 66 65.47 5.09 9.27
CA LEU A 66 65.08 4.73 7.90
C LEU A 66 64.00 3.64 7.87
N PHE A 67 64.14 2.61 8.72
CA PHE A 67 63.11 1.58 8.89
C PHE A 67 61.79 2.14 9.44
N LEU A 68 61.84 3.04 10.43
CA LEU A 68 60.63 3.67 10.97
C LEU A 68 59.96 4.60 9.95
N VAL A 69 60.73 5.32 9.12
CA VAL A 69 60.20 6.12 8.01
C VAL A 69 59.61 5.24 6.91
N LEU A 70 60.25 4.12 6.55
CA LEU A 70 59.70 3.15 5.59
C LEU A 70 58.44 2.46 6.12
N MET A 71 58.40 2.10 7.40
CA MET A 71 57.21 1.58 8.07
C MET A 71 56.10 2.64 8.14
N GLY A 72 56.43 3.90 8.43
CA GLY A 72 55.48 5.01 8.41
C GLY A 72 54.92 5.29 7.00
N LEU A 73 55.76 5.28 5.97
CA LEU A 73 55.36 5.47 4.57
C LEU A 73 54.52 4.29 4.05
N THR A 74 54.86 3.05 4.39
CA THR A 74 54.07 1.87 4.00
C THR A 74 52.74 1.80 4.76
N PHE A 75 52.73 2.15 6.05
CA PHE A 75 51.49 2.28 6.83
C PHE A 75 50.59 3.40 6.29
N ALA A 76 51.16 4.57 5.97
CA ALA A 76 50.44 5.66 5.33
C ALA A 76 49.93 5.28 3.93
N ALA A 77 50.69 4.52 3.14
CA ALA A 77 50.25 4.01 1.84
C ALA A 77 49.14 2.94 1.96
N LEU A 78 49.16 2.12 3.02
CA LEU A 78 48.09 1.16 3.33
C LEU A 78 46.80 1.85 3.78
N HIS A 79 46.89 2.91 4.59
CA HIS A 79 45.73 3.64 5.09
C HIS A 79 45.19 4.73 4.14
N ASN A 80 46.03 5.30 3.27
CA ASN A 80 45.62 6.26 2.22
C ASN A 80 45.44 5.63 0.84
N ALA A 81 45.54 4.29 0.71
CA ALA A 81 45.08 3.63 -0.49
C ALA A 81 43.60 3.96 -0.68
N PRO A 82 43.18 4.63 -1.77
CA PRO A 82 41.76 4.85 -2.01
C PRO A 82 41.07 3.48 -2.03
N PRO A 83 39.87 3.35 -1.45
CA PRO A 83 39.17 2.07 -1.42
C PRO A 83 39.15 1.49 -2.83
N LYS A 84 39.46 0.20 -2.97
CA LYS A 84 39.44 -0.50 -4.26
C LYS A 84 38.00 -0.64 -4.75
N ILE A 85 37.41 0.47 -5.18
CA ILE A 85 36.12 0.52 -5.86
C ILE A 85 36.31 -0.32 -7.12
N SER A 86 35.58 -1.44 -7.20
CA SER A 86 35.56 -2.27 -8.40
C SER A 86 35.21 -1.40 -9.60
N LYS A 87 36.02 -1.47 -10.67
CA LYS A 87 35.69 -0.77 -11.94
C LYS A 87 34.26 -1.12 -12.32
N SER A 88 33.45 -0.10 -12.63
CA SER A 88 32.06 -0.30 -13.03
C SER A 88 31.98 -1.30 -14.18
N PRO A 89 30.98 -2.22 -14.18
CA PRO A 89 30.84 -3.19 -15.26
C PRO A 89 30.65 -2.47 -16.60
N PRO A 90 31.21 -3.00 -17.70
CA PRO A 90 31.06 -2.40 -19.01
C PRO A 90 29.58 -2.34 -19.39
N ALA A 91 29.15 -1.20 -19.94
CA ALA A 91 27.79 -1.02 -20.43
C ALA A 91 27.43 -2.09 -21.49
N ARG A 92 26.27 -2.73 -21.30
CA ARG A 92 25.69 -3.74 -22.21
C ARG A 92 24.27 -3.31 -22.60
N PRO A 93 23.77 -3.73 -23.78
CA PRO A 93 22.38 -3.51 -24.16
C PRO A 93 21.41 -3.99 -23.07
N PHE A 94 20.51 -3.10 -22.69
CA PHE A 94 19.40 -3.31 -21.79
C PHE A 94 18.11 -3.60 -22.55
N PHE A 95 18.00 -3.30 -23.84
CA PHE A 95 17.02 -3.90 -24.74
C PHE A 95 17.72 -4.83 -25.76
N ASN A 96 16.95 -5.67 -26.45
CA ASN A 96 17.49 -6.50 -27.52
C ASN A 96 17.63 -5.68 -28.82
N GLU A 97 18.54 -6.03 -29.71
CA GLU A 97 18.72 -5.34 -31.01
C GLU A 97 17.49 -5.49 -31.92
N SER A 98 16.67 -6.52 -31.71
CA SER A 98 15.37 -6.71 -32.38
C SER A 98 14.21 -5.98 -31.70
N SER A 99 14.45 -5.19 -30.66
CA SER A 99 13.41 -4.43 -29.96
C SER A 99 12.97 -3.22 -30.79
N ILE A 100 11.72 -2.82 -30.61
CA ILE A 100 11.22 -1.53 -31.11
C ILE A 100 11.86 -0.36 -30.34
N VAL A 101 12.28 -0.59 -29.09
CA VAL A 101 12.88 0.44 -28.23
C VAL A 101 14.37 0.58 -28.58
N ILE A 102 14.78 1.74 -29.09
CA ILE A 102 16.19 2.01 -29.38
C ILE A 102 16.94 2.32 -28.08
N ASP A 103 17.95 1.49 -27.77
CA ASP A 103 18.67 1.56 -26.50
C ASP A 103 20.06 2.17 -26.62
N PHE A 104 20.21 3.37 -26.06
CA PHE A 104 21.45 4.10 -25.90
C PHE A 104 22.18 3.64 -24.63
N TYR A 105 22.54 2.36 -24.56
CA TYR A 105 23.07 1.70 -23.37
C TYR A 105 24.43 2.23 -22.87
N LYS A 106 25.20 2.88 -23.75
CA LYS A 106 26.44 3.61 -23.39
C LYS A 106 26.15 5.00 -22.77
N GLY A 107 24.89 5.44 -22.79
CA GLY A 107 24.43 6.74 -22.33
C GLY A 107 24.85 7.89 -23.25
N GLN A 108 24.80 7.66 -24.56
CA GLN A 108 25.03 8.64 -25.63
C GLN A 108 23.80 9.55 -25.74
N LEU A 109 23.88 10.73 -25.15
CA LEU A 109 22.74 11.64 -25.01
C LEU A 109 22.51 12.44 -26.30
N ASN A 110 23.58 12.90 -26.95
CA ASN A 110 23.45 13.72 -28.16
C ASN A 110 22.83 12.93 -29.33
N ALA A 111 23.31 11.71 -29.58
CA ALA A 111 22.77 10.82 -30.62
C ALA A 111 21.30 10.44 -30.36
N MET A 112 20.91 10.35 -29.09
CA MET A 112 19.51 10.12 -28.71
C MET A 112 18.64 11.35 -29.00
N ILE A 113 19.11 12.55 -28.67
CA ILE A 113 18.38 13.81 -28.93
C ILE A 113 18.22 14.06 -30.43
N GLU A 114 19.26 13.80 -31.23
CA GLU A 114 19.20 13.85 -32.69
C GLU A 114 18.10 12.92 -33.23
N LYS A 115 18.12 11.63 -32.82
CA LYS A 115 17.11 10.65 -33.26
C LYS A 115 15.70 10.97 -32.75
N ALA A 116 15.58 11.55 -31.57
CA ALA A 116 14.32 12.04 -31.02
C ALA A 116 13.75 13.22 -31.83
N SER A 117 14.61 14.07 -32.41
CA SER A 117 14.18 15.25 -33.18
C SER A 117 13.58 14.92 -34.55
N ASP A 118 13.80 13.71 -35.07
CA ASP A 118 13.17 13.18 -36.28
C ASP A 118 11.65 12.91 -36.11
N SER A 119 11.13 12.92 -34.86
CA SER A 119 9.80 12.44 -34.51
C SER A 119 8.94 13.49 -33.81
N ASP A 120 7.64 13.54 -34.13
CA ASP A 120 6.70 14.50 -33.53
C ASP A 120 6.54 14.33 -32.02
N VAL A 121 6.64 13.08 -31.55
CA VAL A 121 6.54 12.68 -30.14
C VAL A 121 7.54 11.57 -29.86
N CYS A 122 8.34 11.71 -28.81
CA CYS A 122 9.22 10.64 -28.33
C CYS A 122 9.02 10.35 -26.84
N PHE A 123 9.04 9.06 -26.48
CA PHE A 123 8.94 8.57 -25.11
C PHE A 123 10.25 7.88 -24.72
N ILE A 124 10.86 8.40 -23.66
CA ILE A 124 12.26 8.13 -23.31
C ILE A 124 12.34 7.56 -21.90
N MET A 125 12.93 6.37 -21.78
CA MET A 125 13.21 5.68 -20.52
C MET A 125 14.64 5.95 -20.08
N TYR A 126 14.81 6.80 -19.06
CA TYR A 126 16.09 7.01 -18.37
C TYR A 126 16.24 5.91 -17.32
N TYR A 127 17.21 5.00 -17.46
CA TYR A 127 17.28 3.79 -16.63
C TYR A 127 18.67 3.53 -16.02
N ALA A 128 18.70 2.61 -15.06
CA ALA A 128 19.90 1.98 -14.53
C ALA A 128 19.78 0.44 -14.65
N PRO A 129 20.78 -0.28 -15.18
CA PRO A 129 20.62 -1.71 -15.52
C PRO A 129 20.53 -2.64 -14.30
N TRP A 130 21.00 -2.21 -13.13
CA TRP A 130 20.94 -2.96 -11.87
C TRP A 130 19.69 -2.66 -11.04
N ASP A 131 18.93 -1.64 -11.42
CA ASP A 131 17.77 -1.17 -10.66
C ASP A 131 16.55 -2.08 -10.91
N ALA A 132 15.89 -2.50 -9.82
CA ALA A 132 14.84 -3.51 -9.86
C ALA A 132 13.56 -2.99 -10.52
N GLU A 133 13.22 -1.71 -10.32
CA GLU A 133 12.11 -1.08 -11.02
C GLU A 133 12.41 -1.00 -12.52
N SER A 134 13.59 -0.51 -12.91
CA SER A 134 14.02 -0.42 -14.32
C SER A 134 13.92 -1.78 -15.03
N GLN A 135 14.38 -2.86 -14.39
CA GLN A 135 14.29 -4.23 -14.92
C GLN A 135 12.84 -4.70 -15.11
N THR A 136 11.94 -4.33 -14.20
CA THR A 136 10.51 -4.67 -14.28
C THR A 136 9.84 -3.88 -15.41
N VAL A 137 10.09 -2.57 -15.47
CA VAL A 137 9.49 -1.65 -16.45
C VAL A 137 9.93 -1.95 -17.89
N ARG A 138 11.13 -2.52 -18.10
CA ARG A 138 11.66 -2.90 -19.42
C ARG A 138 10.62 -3.63 -20.29
N GLN A 139 9.99 -4.68 -19.78
CA GLN A 139 9.05 -5.50 -20.55
C GLN A 139 7.74 -4.77 -20.83
N GLU A 140 7.24 -3.99 -19.87
CA GLU A 140 6.02 -3.20 -20.03
C GLU A 140 6.22 -2.03 -20.99
N PHE A 141 7.39 -1.38 -20.97
CA PHE A 141 7.76 -0.31 -21.91
C PHE A 141 7.88 -0.82 -23.35
N GLU A 142 8.49 -1.99 -23.56
CA GLU A 142 8.52 -2.67 -24.86
C GLU A 142 7.11 -3.08 -25.34
N ARG A 143 6.26 -3.59 -24.43
CA ARG A 143 4.84 -3.87 -24.72
C ARG A 143 4.09 -2.61 -25.16
N VAL A 144 4.30 -1.46 -24.51
CA VAL A 144 3.69 -0.19 -24.92
C VAL A 144 4.20 0.23 -26.30
N ALA A 145 5.49 0.09 -26.57
CA ALA A 145 6.09 0.39 -27.86
C ALA A 145 5.40 -0.38 -29.01
N HIS A 146 5.10 -1.67 -28.82
CA HIS A 146 4.36 -2.47 -29.79
C HIS A 146 2.97 -1.92 -30.19
N TYR A 147 2.31 -1.11 -29.35
CA TYR A 147 1.02 -0.50 -29.71
C TYR A 147 1.14 0.92 -30.30
N TYR A 148 2.23 1.63 -30.00
CA TYR A 148 2.36 3.08 -30.29
C TYR A 148 3.52 3.44 -31.22
N HIS A 149 4.37 2.50 -31.66
CA HIS A 149 5.54 2.77 -32.51
C HIS A 149 5.25 3.46 -33.86
N SER A 150 3.99 3.45 -34.31
CA SER A 150 3.55 4.15 -35.53
C SER A 150 3.30 5.65 -35.31
N GLN A 151 3.22 6.11 -34.06
CA GLN A 151 2.89 7.49 -33.67
C GLN A 151 3.88 8.10 -32.67
N VAL A 152 4.59 7.29 -31.90
CA VAL A 152 5.52 7.70 -30.84
C VAL A 152 6.84 6.96 -31.02
N PHE A 153 7.94 7.70 -31.00
CA PHE A 153 9.29 7.13 -31.02
C PHE A 153 9.70 6.65 -29.61
N PHE A 154 10.15 5.41 -29.48
CA PHE A 154 10.54 4.83 -28.18
C PHE A 154 12.05 4.68 -28.07
N ALA A 155 12.63 5.26 -27.02
CA ALA A 155 14.05 5.17 -26.72
C ALA A 155 14.30 4.86 -25.24
N ALA A 156 15.45 4.25 -24.95
CA ALA A 156 15.96 4.05 -23.61
C ALA A 156 17.41 4.54 -23.51
N ILE A 157 17.81 5.07 -22.36
CA ILE A 157 19.16 5.59 -22.16
C ILE A 157 19.70 5.29 -20.76
N ASN A 158 20.89 4.71 -20.70
CA ASN A 158 21.60 4.40 -19.47
C ASN A 158 22.25 5.66 -18.89
N CYS A 159 21.62 6.24 -17.88
CA CYS A 159 22.09 7.46 -17.24
C CYS A 159 22.73 7.23 -15.87
N TRP A 160 23.01 5.97 -15.52
CA TRP A 160 23.76 5.60 -14.33
C TRP A 160 25.27 5.42 -14.61
N HIS A 161 25.63 4.94 -15.80
CA HIS A 161 27.02 4.60 -16.12
C HIS A 161 27.96 5.82 -15.97
N PRO A 162 29.05 5.73 -15.18
CA PRO A 162 29.83 6.91 -14.76
C PRO A 162 30.60 7.59 -15.91
N GLY A 163 30.84 6.89 -17.01
CA GLY A 163 31.45 7.46 -18.22
C GLY A 163 30.45 7.93 -19.29
N SER A 164 29.15 7.98 -19.00
CA SER A 164 28.14 8.40 -19.99
C SER A 164 27.95 9.92 -20.07
N GLU A 165 27.63 10.43 -21.26
CA GLU A 165 27.20 11.82 -21.46
C GLU A 165 25.96 12.12 -20.61
N CYS A 166 24.99 11.19 -20.58
CA CYS A 166 23.77 11.37 -19.82
C CYS A 166 24.02 11.53 -18.31
N ARG A 167 24.93 10.74 -17.69
CA ARG A 167 25.26 10.88 -16.27
C ARG A 167 25.95 12.21 -15.97
N GLN A 168 26.75 12.73 -16.91
CA GLN A 168 27.42 14.03 -16.75
C GLN A 168 26.42 15.19 -16.77
N GLN A 169 25.48 15.19 -17.72
CA GLN A 169 24.45 16.23 -17.84
C GLN A 169 23.35 16.12 -16.78
N TYR A 170 22.96 14.89 -16.39
CA TYR A 170 21.88 14.60 -15.45
C TYR A 170 22.37 13.87 -14.18
N ASN A 171 23.44 14.41 -13.56
CA ASN A 171 24.06 13.83 -12.36
C ASN A 171 23.14 13.76 -11.11
N LYS A 172 21.99 14.47 -11.12
CA LYS A 172 21.02 14.58 -10.01
C LYS A 172 19.78 13.68 -10.13
N ILE A 173 19.73 12.72 -11.07
CA ILE A 173 18.63 11.73 -11.10
C ILE A 173 18.63 10.95 -9.78
N GLN A 174 17.53 11.05 -9.02
CA GLN A 174 17.39 10.51 -7.66
C GLN A 174 16.99 9.03 -7.62
N SER A 175 16.16 8.61 -8.58
CA SER A 175 15.65 7.24 -8.74
C SER A 175 15.59 6.88 -10.21
N TYR A 176 15.58 5.58 -10.49
CA TYR A 176 15.32 5.01 -11.81
C TYR A 176 14.12 4.05 -11.70
N PRO A 177 13.40 3.77 -12.80
CA PRO A 177 13.48 4.46 -14.09
C PRO A 177 12.80 5.82 -14.02
N VAL A 178 13.17 6.74 -14.91
CA VAL A 178 12.42 7.98 -15.14
C VAL A 178 11.89 7.98 -16.57
N LEU A 179 10.57 8.05 -16.72
CA LEU A 179 9.91 8.02 -18.00
C LEU A 179 9.48 9.46 -18.39
N PHE A 180 9.95 9.94 -19.53
CA PHE A 180 9.66 11.29 -20.03
C PHE A 180 9.14 11.25 -21.47
N LEU A 181 8.06 12.00 -21.72
CA LEU A 181 7.46 12.17 -23.03
C LEU A 181 7.75 13.59 -23.55
N TYR A 182 8.44 13.72 -24.69
CA TYR A 182 8.77 15.01 -25.29
C TYR A 182 7.99 15.21 -26.60
N PRO A 183 7.21 16.31 -26.73
CA PRO A 183 6.74 16.77 -28.03
C PRO A 183 7.86 17.49 -28.80
N LEU A 184 7.80 17.47 -30.13
CA LEU A 184 8.69 18.21 -31.04
C LEU A 184 8.87 19.69 -30.67
N ARG A 185 7.83 20.31 -30.11
CA ARG A 185 7.83 21.73 -29.71
C ARG A 185 7.27 21.91 -28.29
N GLY A 186 8.06 21.61 -27.27
CA GLY A 186 7.70 21.88 -25.88
C GLY A 186 8.71 21.38 -24.85
N SER A 187 8.40 21.57 -23.57
CA SER A 187 9.10 20.87 -22.49
C SER A 187 8.53 19.47 -22.32
N GLY A 188 9.39 18.49 -22.04
CA GLY A 188 8.99 17.12 -21.75
C GLY A 188 8.12 17.01 -20.50
N ILE A 189 7.28 15.99 -20.50
CA ILE A 189 6.30 15.67 -19.46
C ILE A 189 6.79 14.42 -18.75
N GLN A 190 6.98 14.50 -17.44
CA GLN A 190 7.35 13.34 -16.65
C GLN A 190 6.12 12.45 -16.42
N TYR A 191 6.22 11.18 -16.77
CA TYR A 191 5.25 10.19 -16.33
C TYR A 191 5.50 9.84 -14.85
N ARG A 192 4.44 9.90 -14.03
CA ARG A 192 4.48 9.63 -12.58
C ARG A 192 3.42 8.61 -12.12
N GLY A 193 2.89 7.82 -13.06
CA GLY A 193 1.90 6.78 -12.78
C GLY A 193 2.52 5.43 -12.37
N ILE A 194 1.71 4.37 -12.38
CA ILE A 194 2.17 2.99 -12.17
C ILE A 194 2.85 2.51 -13.45
N ASN A 195 4.06 1.94 -13.34
CA ASN A 195 4.86 1.56 -14.50
C ASN A 195 4.44 0.24 -15.16
N GLU A 196 3.13 0.04 -15.39
CA GLU A 196 2.56 -1.07 -16.15
C GLU A 196 1.99 -0.61 -17.50
N ALA A 197 1.98 -1.48 -18.51
CA ALA A 197 1.54 -1.10 -19.85
C ALA A 197 0.14 -0.44 -19.90
N PRO A 198 -0.93 -0.95 -19.24
CA PRO A 198 -2.25 -0.31 -19.31
C PRO A 198 -2.28 1.15 -18.83
N TYR A 199 -1.49 1.47 -17.81
CA TYR A 199 -1.39 2.81 -17.23
C TYR A 199 -0.57 3.75 -18.13
N ILE A 200 0.52 3.25 -18.70
CA ILE A 200 1.36 4.00 -19.65
C ILE A 200 0.57 4.24 -20.95
N MET A 201 -0.14 3.24 -21.47
CA MET A 201 -1.00 3.36 -22.65
C MET A 201 -2.10 4.40 -22.44
N ARG A 202 -2.75 4.41 -21.26
CA ARG A 202 -3.75 5.43 -20.90
C ARG A 202 -3.17 6.85 -20.88
N PHE A 203 -1.95 7.02 -20.37
CA PHE A 203 -1.24 8.30 -20.39
C PHE A 203 -0.87 8.76 -21.80
N LEU A 204 -0.36 7.86 -22.66
CA LEU A 204 -0.06 8.17 -24.06
C LEU A 204 -1.34 8.54 -24.84
N ASP A 205 -2.43 7.80 -24.64
CA ASP A 205 -3.73 8.07 -25.26
C ASP A 205 -4.29 9.45 -24.82
N ALA A 206 -4.14 9.79 -23.53
CA ALA A 206 -4.50 11.09 -22.99
C ALA A 206 -3.60 12.23 -23.49
N PHE A 207 -2.31 11.99 -23.72
CA PHE A 207 -1.38 12.98 -24.27
C PHE A 207 -1.62 13.23 -25.77
N LEU A 208 -1.85 12.18 -26.56
CA LEU A 208 -2.13 12.29 -27.99
C LEU A 208 -3.50 12.92 -28.26
N ASN A 209 -4.48 12.71 -27.36
CA ASN A 209 -5.84 13.25 -27.46
C ASN A 209 -6.21 14.12 -26.24
N PRO A 210 -5.52 15.25 -25.96
CA PRO A 210 -5.62 15.96 -24.69
C PRO A 210 -6.91 16.76 -24.52
N ILE A 211 -7.59 17.11 -25.61
CA ILE A 211 -8.86 17.86 -25.60
C ILE A 211 -9.92 17.12 -26.42
N HIS A 212 -11.12 16.96 -25.87
CA HIS A 212 -12.31 16.54 -26.60
C HIS A 212 -13.06 17.74 -27.19
N ARG A 213 -13.31 17.79 -28.50
CA ARG A 213 -14.26 18.78 -29.06
C ARG A 213 -15.67 18.31 -28.74
N ILE A 214 -16.46 19.17 -28.10
CA ILE A 214 -17.89 18.93 -27.82
C ILE A 214 -18.74 20.01 -28.47
N SER A 215 -19.99 19.69 -28.75
CA SER A 215 -21.01 20.57 -29.33
C SER A 215 -22.39 20.32 -28.75
N ARG A 216 -22.65 19.16 -28.14
CA ARG A 216 -23.93 18.80 -27.51
C ARG A 216 -23.79 18.61 -26.00
N GLN A 217 -24.88 18.88 -25.27
CA GLN A 217 -24.94 18.61 -23.82
C GLN A 217 -24.84 17.11 -23.51
N GLU A 218 -25.27 16.24 -24.42
CA GLU A 218 -25.14 14.78 -24.31
C GLU A 218 -23.68 14.34 -24.21
N GLU A 219 -22.80 14.92 -25.04
CA GLU A 219 -21.36 14.64 -25.06
C GLU A 219 -20.68 15.08 -23.74
N LEU A 220 -21.13 16.21 -23.16
CA LEU A 220 -20.68 16.63 -21.83
C LEU A 220 -21.14 15.65 -20.73
N MET A 221 -22.37 15.13 -20.81
CA MET A 221 -22.85 14.10 -19.87
C MET A 221 -22.03 12.80 -19.99
N ASP A 222 -21.72 12.34 -21.21
CA ASP A 222 -20.87 11.15 -21.41
C ASP A 222 -19.45 11.32 -20.84
N LEU A 223 -18.88 12.53 -20.93
CA LEU A 223 -17.62 12.86 -20.26
C LEU A 223 -17.75 12.85 -18.73
N LEU A 224 -18.81 13.47 -18.17
CA LEU A 224 -19.08 13.50 -16.72
C LEU A 224 -19.36 12.11 -16.12
N LEU A 225 -19.95 11.20 -16.90
CA LEU A 225 -20.18 9.80 -16.54
C LEU A 225 -18.92 8.94 -16.57
N SER A 226 -17.83 9.43 -17.17
CA SER A 226 -16.60 8.67 -17.40
C SER A 226 -15.41 9.22 -16.61
N HIS A 227 -15.42 10.51 -16.30
CA HIS A 227 -14.39 11.25 -15.58
C HIS A 227 -14.94 11.77 -14.23
N GLU A 228 -14.07 12.21 -13.34
CA GLU A 228 -14.47 12.74 -12.03
C GLU A 228 -14.84 14.23 -12.11
N SER A 229 -14.16 14.97 -12.99
CA SER A 229 -14.48 16.34 -13.37
C SER A 229 -14.26 16.57 -14.85
N VAL A 230 -14.97 17.55 -15.43
CA VAL A 230 -14.82 17.93 -16.85
C VAL A 230 -14.61 19.42 -16.96
N MET A 231 -13.47 19.81 -17.52
CA MET A 231 -13.08 21.20 -17.70
C MET A 231 -13.32 21.61 -19.15
N VAL A 232 -14.31 22.48 -19.39
CA VAL A 232 -14.70 22.93 -20.73
C VAL A 232 -14.18 24.34 -20.98
N GLY A 233 -13.40 24.51 -22.04
CA GLY A 233 -13.00 25.81 -22.56
C GLY A 233 -13.91 26.26 -23.71
N PHE A 234 -14.53 27.42 -23.57
CA PHE A 234 -15.36 28.05 -24.59
C PHE A 234 -14.53 29.09 -25.32
N PHE A 235 -14.21 28.84 -26.59
CA PHE A 235 -13.31 29.67 -27.38
C PHE A 235 -13.89 29.94 -28.77
N GLU A 236 -13.87 31.20 -29.21
CA GLU A 236 -14.09 31.48 -30.64
C GLU A 236 -12.86 31.03 -31.44
N PHE A 237 -12.98 29.91 -32.16
CA PHE A 237 -11.83 29.35 -32.87
C PHE A 237 -11.59 30.05 -34.23
N LYS A 238 -10.62 30.97 -34.23
CA LYS A 238 -10.10 31.70 -35.40
C LYS A 238 -8.71 31.21 -35.84
N GLY A 239 -8.00 30.49 -34.96
CA GLY A 239 -6.71 29.84 -35.24
C GLY A 239 -5.84 29.69 -33.99
N LEU A 240 -4.88 28.77 -34.00
CA LEU A 240 -4.01 28.43 -32.87
C LEU A 240 -3.22 29.63 -32.27
N THR A 241 -2.88 30.61 -33.10
CA THR A 241 -2.16 31.84 -32.70
C THR A 241 -3.07 33.04 -32.47
N VAL A 242 -4.34 32.95 -32.88
CA VAL A 242 -5.30 34.08 -32.95
C VAL A 242 -6.36 33.98 -31.85
N SER A 243 -6.75 32.78 -31.45
CA SER A 243 -7.75 32.55 -30.39
C SER A 243 -7.14 32.77 -29.00
N PRO A 244 -7.56 33.80 -28.24
CA PRO A 244 -7.03 34.08 -26.91
C PRO A 244 -7.34 32.95 -25.93
N GLY A 245 -6.42 32.69 -25.00
CA GLY A 245 -6.55 31.65 -23.97
C GLY A 245 -6.39 30.20 -24.43
N TYR A 246 -6.79 29.84 -25.66
CA TYR A 246 -6.78 28.45 -26.15
C TYR A 246 -5.39 27.78 -26.05
N LYS A 247 -4.32 28.51 -26.40
CA LYS A 247 -2.94 28.00 -26.33
C LYS A 247 -2.53 27.62 -24.90
N GLU A 248 -2.89 28.43 -23.90
CA GLU A 248 -2.59 28.11 -22.50
C GLU A 248 -3.49 26.99 -21.97
N PHE A 249 -4.77 26.95 -22.37
CA PHE A 249 -5.66 25.84 -22.05
C PHE A 249 -5.17 24.48 -22.60
N TYR A 250 -4.69 24.46 -23.84
CA TYR A 250 -4.07 23.27 -24.45
C TYR A 250 -2.81 22.81 -23.70
N LYS A 251 -1.91 23.75 -23.37
CA LYS A 251 -0.75 23.41 -22.53
C LYS A 251 -1.17 22.90 -21.15
N THR A 252 -2.19 23.50 -20.52
CA THR A 252 -2.75 23.05 -19.23
C THR A 252 -3.25 21.61 -19.31
N ALA A 253 -4.03 21.27 -20.34
CA ALA A 253 -4.55 19.91 -20.54
C ALA A 253 -3.43 18.87 -20.62
N ILE A 254 -2.34 19.20 -21.33
CA ILE A 254 -1.15 18.36 -21.43
C ILE A 254 -0.36 18.30 -20.11
N ARG A 255 -0.11 19.44 -19.45
CA ARG A 255 0.73 19.49 -18.23
C ARG A 255 0.03 18.90 -17.01
N ALA A 256 -1.31 18.86 -16.99
CA ALA A 256 -2.09 18.18 -15.98
C ALA A 256 -1.69 16.69 -15.85
N LEU A 257 -1.27 16.05 -16.94
CA LEU A 257 -0.89 14.64 -16.97
C LEU A 257 0.35 14.28 -16.13
N GLU A 258 1.17 15.25 -15.70
CA GLU A 258 2.26 14.97 -14.73
C GLU A 258 1.74 14.64 -13.33
N LYS A 259 0.54 15.14 -12.98
CA LYS A 259 -0.11 14.92 -11.68
C LYS A 259 -1.28 13.94 -11.79
N ASP A 260 -1.97 13.96 -12.93
CA ASP A 260 -3.11 13.11 -13.25
C ASP A 260 -2.82 12.26 -14.51
N PRO A 261 -1.95 11.24 -14.42
CA PRO A 261 -1.56 10.43 -15.58
C PRO A 261 -2.69 9.53 -16.10
N ASN A 262 -3.71 9.27 -15.28
CA ASN A 262 -4.86 8.45 -15.66
C ASN A 262 -5.93 9.27 -16.40
N ARG A 263 -5.84 10.60 -16.37
CA ARG A 263 -6.88 11.54 -16.82
C ARG A 263 -8.19 11.26 -16.10
N ASP A 264 -8.21 11.50 -14.79
CA ASP A 264 -9.42 11.53 -13.97
C ASP A 264 -10.18 12.87 -14.15
N THR A 265 -9.50 13.96 -14.57
CA THR A 265 -10.13 15.17 -15.17
C THR A 265 -10.07 15.13 -16.71
N ALA A 266 -11.21 15.25 -17.38
CA ALA A 266 -11.25 15.49 -18.83
C ALA A 266 -11.14 16.98 -19.17
N PHE A 267 -10.46 17.30 -20.27
CA PHE A 267 -10.48 18.62 -20.89
C PHE A 267 -11.29 18.56 -22.18
N ALA A 268 -12.18 19.52 -22.37
CA ALA A 268 -13.03 19.63 -23.55
C ALA A 268 -13.09 21.08 -24.06
N VAL A 269 -13.47 21.27 -25.33
CA VAL A 269 -13.60 22.60 -25.95
C VAL A 269 -14.86 22.71 -26.80
N VAL A 270 -15.53 23.85 -26.67
CA VAL A 270 -16.56 24.35 -27.59
C VAL A 270 -15.94 25.48 -28.43
N THR A 271 -15.93 25.32 -29.75
CA THR A 271 -15.22 26.20 -30.70
C THR A 271 -16.09 27.31 -31.34
N ASP A 272 -17.41 27.26 -31.10
CA ASP A 272 -18.41 28.12 -31.74
C ASP A 272 -19.21 28.90 -30.67
N PRO A 273 -19.16 30.24 -30.64
CA PRO A 273 -19.89 31.05 -29.68
C PRO A 273 -21.41 30.85 -29.72
N GLN A 274 -22.00 30.61 -30.90
CA GLN A 274 -23.45 30.37 -30.99
C GLN A 274 -23.84 29.06 -30.29
N THR A 275 -23.05 28.01 -30.48
CA THR A 275 -23.21 26.72 -29.78
C THR A 275 -22.96 26.87 -28.28
N ALA A 276 -21.97 27.66 -27.87
CA ALA A 276 -21.68 27.95 -26.45
C ALA A 276 -22.88 28.61 -25.74
N PHE A 277 -23.47 29.65 -26.34
CA PHE A 277 -24.64 30.32 -25.80
C PHE A 277 -25.88 29.40 -25.81
N LYS A 278 -26.20 28.79 -26.96
CA LYS A 278 -27.45 28.02 -27.13
C LYS A 278 -27.52 26.75 -26.30
N ASN A 279 -26.41 26.00 -26.19
CA ASN A 279 -26.41 24.66 -25.59
C ASN A 279 -25.85 24.64 -24.16
N PHE A 280 -25.01 25.62 -23.79
CA PHE A 280 -24.31 25.67 -22.50
C PHE A 280 -24.57 26.96 -21.71
N TYR A 281 -25.39 27.89 -22.23
CA TYR A 281 -25.76 29.16 -21.60
C TYR A 281 -24.58 30.08 -21.24
N ILE A 282 -23.50 30.01 -22.04
CA ILE A 282 -22.31 30.85 -21.87
C ILE A 282 -22.44 32.14 -22.67
N GLU A 283 -22.52 33.28 -21.97
CA GLU A 283 -22.76 34.60 -22.57
C GLU A 283 -21.50 35.24 -23.20
N TYR A 284 -20.30 34.89 -22.73
CA TYR A 284 -19.03 35.48 -23.17
C TYR A 284 -17.98 34.42 -23.52
N THR A 285 -17.12 34.73 -24.49
CA THR A 285 -15.93 33.93 -24.81
C THR A 285 -14.71 34.84 -24.94
N PRO A 286 -13.50 34.43 -24.50
CA PRO A 286 -13.17 33.12 -23.96
C PRO A 286 -13.67 32.91 -22.52
N ALA A 287 -14.10 31.70 -22.19
CA ALA A 287 -14.48 31.28 -20.83
C ALA A 287 -13.96 29.86 -20.53
N ILE A 288 -13.78 29.54 -19.26
CA ILE A 288 -13.41 28.20 -18.78
C ILE A 288 -14.39 27.84 -17.67
N VAL A 289 -14.99 26.65 -17.76
CA VAL A 289 -15.93 26.13 -16.75
C VAL A 289 -15.48 24.74 -16.30
N LEU A 290 -15.39 24.54 -14.99
CA LEU A 290 -15.15 23.25 -14.35
C LEU A 290 -16.50 22.67 -13.93
N TYR A 291 -16.95 21.65 -14.65
CA TYR A 291 -18.15 20.89 -14.30
C TYR A 291 -17.76 19.77 -13.32
N LEU A 292 -18.40 19.79 -12.16
CA LEU A 292 -18.31 18.77 -11.12
C LEU A 292 -19.63 17.98 -11.11
N TRP A 293 -19.90 17.24 -10.04
CA TRP A 293 -21.07 16.35 -9.92
C TRP A 293 -22.30 17.06 -9.32
N ASN A 294 -22.06 18.08 -8.50
CA ASN A 294 -23.03 18.90 -7.76
C ASN A 294 -23.10 20.35 -8.28
N GLU A 295 -22.00 20.87 -8.83
CA GLU A 295 -21.87 22.28 -9.22
C GLU A 295 -21.06 22.48 -10.51
N SER A 296 -21.12 23.69 -11.05
CA SER A 296 -20.31 24.13 -12.19
C SER A 296 -19.66 25.48 -11.87
N LEU A 297 -18.34 25.50 -11.80
CA LEU A 297 -17.56 26.69 -11.42
C LEU A 297 -16.97 27.36 -12.65
N ILE A 298 -17.10 28.67 -12.77
CA ILE A 298 -16.50 29.45 -13.87
C ILE A 298 -15.15 30.01 -13.41
N TYR A 299 -14.14 29.95 -14.27
CA TYR A 299 -12.82 30.49 -13.96
C TYR A 299 -12.88 32.02 -13.79
N PRO A 300 -12.36 32.57 -12.67
CA PRO A 300 -12.44 34.01 -12.37
C PRO A 300 -11.76 34.89 -13.43
N GLN A 301 -12.48 35.92 -13.90
CA GLN A 301 -12.01 36.84 -14.95
C GLN A 301 -10.83 37.73 -14.51
N ASP A 302 -10.74 38.04 -13.21
CA ASP A 302 -9.66 38.83 -12.59
C ASP A 302 -8.31 38.10 -12.54
N LYS A 303 -8.30 36.76 -12.57
CA LYS A 303 -7.07 35.97 -12.49
C LYS A 303 -6.42 35.79 -13.86
N LEU A 304 -5.13 36.11 -13.96
CA LEU A 304 -4.33 35.91 -15.18
C LEU A 304 -4.42 34.48 -15.70
N TRP A 305 -4.70 34.34 -17.00
CA TRP A 305 -4.85 33.06 -17.71
C TRP A 305 -3.48 32.43 -18.00
N THR A 306 -2.86 31.88 -16.96
CA THR A 306 -1.59 31.14 -17.06
C THR A 306 -1.78 29.68 -16.67
N LEU A 307 -0.98 28.79 -17.26
CA LEU A 307 -0.96 27.36 -16.97
C LEU A 307 -0.98 27.06 -15.45
N ASN A 308 -0.13 27.73 -14.68
CA ASN A 308 0.00 27.51 -13.24
C ASN A 308 -1.25 27.95 -12.46
N ASN A 309 -1.89 29.05 -12.86
CA ASN A 309 -3.10 29.54 -12.19
C ASN A 309 -4.30 28.62 -12.49
N ILE A 310 -4.44 28.19 -13.74
CA ILE A 310 -5.53 27.32 -14.17
C ILE A 310 -5.39 25.93 -13.52
N LEU A 311 -4.18 25.36 -13.45
CA LEU A 311 -3.93 24.11 -12.72
C LEU A 311 -4.18 24.25 -11.21
N ARG A 312 -3.71 25.34 -10.58
CA ARG A 312 -3.94 25.57 -9.14
C ARG A 312 -5.43 25.69 -8.83
N TRP A 313 -6.19 26.42 -9.65
CA TRP A 313 -7.64 26.54 -9.50
C TRP A 313 -8.34 25.18 -9.68
N LYS A 314 -7.96 24.39 -10.69
CA LYS A 314 -8.45 23.01 -10.83
C LYS A 314 -8.20 22.20 -9.55
N ASP A 315 -6.97 22.25 -9.03
CA ASP A 315 -6.55 21.50 -7.84
C ASP A 315 -7.21 21.96 -6.53
N GLU A 316 -7.61 23.23 -6.44
CA GLU A 316 -8.24 23.84 -5.26
C GLU A 316 -9.72 23.43 -5.12
N TYR A 317 -10.44 23.33 -6.23
CA TYR A 317 -11.88 23.04 -6.27
C TYR A 317 -12.23 21.62 -6.76
N GLN A 318 -11.24 20.79 -7.14
CA GLN A 318 -11.51 19.40 -7.53
C GLN A 318 -11.85 18.52 -6.31
N HIS A 319 -13.15 18.32 -6.09
CA HIS A 319 -13.68 17.22 -5.27
C HIS A 319 -14.48 16.22 -6.12
N GLY A 320 -14.44 14.95 -5.72
CA GLY A 320 -15.17 13.86 -6.38
C GLY A 320 -15.93 13.00 -5.37
N VAL A 321 -17.09 12.48 -5.77
CA VAL A 321 -17.99 11.67 -4.93
C VAL A 321 -17.38 10.31 -4.58
N SER A 322 -16.70 9.68 -5.55
CA SER A 322 -16.06 8.38 -5.40
C SER A 322 -14.74 8.41 -6.19
N THR A 323 -13.64 8.67 -5.49
CA THR A 323 -12.33 8.92 -6.12
C THR A 323 -11.49 7.64 -6.22
N TRP A 324 -10.74 7.46 -7.31
CA TRP A 324 -9.70 6.42 -7.34
C TRP A 324 -8.49 6.86 -6.52
N LEU A 325 -8.16 6.11 -5.49
CA LEU A 325 -6.95 6.30 -4.72
C LEU A 325 -5.81 5.45 -5.30
N GLN A 326 -4.69 6.09 -5.61
CA GLN A 326 -3.47 5.46 -6.12
C GLN A 326 -2.24 5.79 -5.24
N PRO A 327 -2.03 5.09 -4.12
CA PRO A 327 -0.87 5.30 -3.25
C PRO A 327 0.46 5.18 -4.02
N PRO A 328 1.43 6.09 -3.83
CA PRO A 328 2.63 6.17 -4.67
C PRO A 328 3.70 5.10 -4.37
N GLY A 329 3.38 4.02 -3.66
CA GLY A 329 4.33 2.97 -3.20
C GLY A 329 5.33 3.42 -2.12
N VAL A 330 5.66 4.72 -2.08
CA VAL A 330 6.55 5.34 -1.10
C VAL A 330 5.80 5.96 0.08
N LYS A 331 6.52 6.21 1.19
CA LYS A 331 6.00 6.87 2.39
C LYS A 331 5.40 8.24 2.03
N SER A 332 4.08 8.36 2.13
CA SER A 332 3.33 9.55 1.74
C SER A 332 2.22 9.89 2.74
N LYS A 333 1.67 11.11 2.64
CA LYS A 333 0.48 11.53 3.39
C LYS A 333 -0.81 11.46 2.56
N MET A 334 -0.81 10.78 1.41
CA MET A 334 -1.92 10.79 0.45
C MET A 334 -3.26 10.31 1.04
N LEU A 335 -3.21 9.35 1.96
CA LEU A 335 -4.38 8.83 2.68
C LEU A 335 -4.89 9.76 3.79
N SER A 336 -4.04 10.64 4.33
CA SER A 336 -4.36 11.43 5.51
C SER A 336 -5.59 12.34 5.35
N PRO A 337 -5.83 13.04 4.22
CA PRO A 337 -7.02 13.89 4.06
C PRO A 337 -8.34 13.14 4.23
N TYR A 338 -8.42 11.90 3.76
CA TYR A 338 -9.63 11.08 3.81
C TYR A 338 -9.94 10.59 5.23
N PHE A 339 -8.91 10.35 6.05
CA PHE A 339 -9.04 9.71 7.37
C PHE A 339 -9.00 10.69 8.57
N LYS A 340 -9.08 12.01 8.37
CA LYS A 340 -9.04 12.96 9.50
C LYS A 340 -10.29 12.90 10.37
N ASP A 341 -11.43 13.30 9.79
CA ASP A 341 -12.60 13.71 10.56
C ASP A 341 -13.86 12.88 10.25
N ASN A 342 -13.83 12.06 9.20
CA ASN A 342 -14.98 11.33 8.67
C ASN A 342 -14.71 9.82 8.53
N PRO A 343 -15.73 8.96 8.71
CA PRO A 343 -15.63 7.56 8.33
C PRO A 343 -15.51 7.41 6.80
N VAL A 344 -14.82 6.36 6.36
CA VAL A 344 -14.50 6.13 4.94
C VAL A 344 -14.95 4.75 4.51
N LEU A 345 -15.79 4.67 3.47
CA LEU A 345 -16.07 3.45 2.75
C LEU A 345 -15.00 3.23 1.67
N VAL A 346 -14.21 2.17 1.85
CA VAL A 346 -13.16 1.74 0.93
C VAL A 346 -13.68 0.57 0.12
N LEU A 347 -13.76 0.74 -1.20
CA LEU A 347 -14.00 -0.35 -2.15
C LEU A 347 -12.68 -0.79 -2.78
N PHE A 348 -12.23 -1.99 -2.45
CA PHE A 348 -11.21 -2.68 -3.23
C PHE A 348 -11.88 -3.34 -4.43
N THR A 349 -11.45 -3.05 -5.65
CA THR A 349 -11.92 -3.73 -6.87
C THR A 349 -10.89 -3.61 -7.99
N PRO A 350 -10.81 -4.53 -8.97
CA PRO A 350 -9.83 -4.43 -10.06
C PRO A 350 -10.02 -3.18 -10.92
N ARG A 351 -8.94 -2.46 -11.23
CA ARG A 351 -8.95 -1.36 -12.20
C ARG A 351 -8.49 -1.86 -13.57
N ASN A 352 -9.29 -1.61 -14.62
CA ASN A 352 -8.88 -1.79 -16.01
C ASN A 352 -9.00 -0.45 -16.74
N LEU A 353 -7.86 0.15 -17.10
CA LEU A 353 -7.80 1.47 -17.75
C LEU A 353 -8.04 1.45 -19.26
N LEU A 354 -8.03 0.26 -19.89
CA LEU A 354 -8.27 0.09 -21.33
C LEU A 354 -9.75 -0.20 -21.64
N GLN A 355 -10.58 -0.35 -20.60
CA GLN A 355 -12.04 -0.48 -20.70
C GLN A 355 -12.74 0.86 -20.42
N SER A 356 -13.83 1.14 -21.12
CA SER A 356 -14.57 2.41 -21.04
C SER A 356 -15.48 2.57 -19.81
N SER A 357 -15.64 1.52 -19.02
CA SER A 357 -16.55 1.47 -17.87
C SER A 357 -16.12 0.35 -16.92
N ASN A 358 -16.09 0.64 -15.62
CA ASN A 358 -15.89 -0.35 -14.58
C ASN A 358 -17.18 -0.46 -13.78
N TYR A 359 -17.82 -1.64 -13.82
CA TYR A 359 -19.15 -1.82 -13.24
C TYR A 359 -19.20 -1.53 -11.74
N HIS A 360 -18.19 -1.95 -10.98
CA HIS A 360 -18.11 -1.72 -9.54
C HIS A 360 -17.82 -0.27 -9.19
N LYS A 361 -16.95 0.44 -9.95
CA LYS A 361 -16.75 1.89 -9.82
C LYS A 361 -18.04 2.66 -10.10
N ASP A 362 -18.74 2.30 -11.17
CA ASP A 362 -20.00 2.94 -11.55
C ASP A 362 -21.11 2.66 -10.51
N LEU A 363 -21.14 1.47 -9.90
CA LEU A 363 -22.06 1.10 -8.80
C LEU A 363 -21.81 1.92 -7.52
N ILE A 364 -20.56 2.01 -7.04
CA ILE A 364 -20.27 2.82 -5.85
C ILE A 364 -20.49 4.31 -6.12
N ARG A 365 -20.21 4.78 -7.35
CA ARG A 365 -20.54 6.16 -7.75
C ARG A 365 -22.04 6.43 -7.73
N GLU A 366 -22.87 5.47 -8.16
CA GLU A 366 -24.33 5.59 -8.07
C GLU A 366 -24.81 5.69 -6.61
N VAL A 367 -24.38 4.77 -5.74
CA VAL A 367 -24.78 4.77 -4.33
C VAL A 367 -24.25 5.99 -3.58
N ALA A 368 -23.04 6.46 -3.91
CA ALA A 368 -22.46 7.64 -3.30
C ALA A 368 -23.09 8.95 -3.82
N LEU A 369 -23.57 9.00 -5.08
CA LEU A 369 -24.41 10.10 -5.56
C LEU A 369 -25.77 10.10 -4.85
N GLU A 370 -26.40 8.94 -4.66
CA GLU A 370 -27.64 8.82 -3.86
C GLU A 370 -27.44 9.25 -2.41
N TYR A 371 -26.32 8.86 -1.77
CA TYR A 371 -25.97 9.23 -0.40
C TYR A 371 -25.84 10.75 -0.21
N ASN A 372 -25.23 11.45 -1.18
CA ASN A 372 -24.97 12.89 -1.08
C ASN A 372 -26.08 13.79 -1.68
N ASN A 373 -27.18 13.22 -2.18
CA ASN A 373 -28.27 13.97 -2.82
C ASN A 373 -29.44 14.26 -1.87
N CYS A 374 -29.17 14.79 -0.67
CA CYS A 374 -30.21 15.10 0.32
C CYS A 374 -31.18 16.21 -0.13
N ASP A 375 -30.71 17.14 -0.98
CA ASP A 375 -31.51 18.27 -1.51
C ASP A 375 -32.29 17.94 -2.80
N ASP A 376 -32.29 16.67 -3.24
CA ASP A 376 -32.94 16.16 -4.45
C ASP A 376 -32.61 16.95 -5.75
N SER A 377 -31.35 17.34 -5.92
CA SER A 377 -30.90 18.20 -7.03
C SER A 377 -31.18 17.60 -8.41
N PHE A 378 -31.82 18.39 -9.28
CA PHE A 378 -32.13 18.00 -10.66
C PHE A 378 -30.89 17.58 -11.47
N GLN A 379 -29.75 18.26 -11.28
CA GLN A 379 -28.51 17.92 -11.99
C GLN A 379 -27.98 16.54 -11.55
N THR A 380 -27.95 16.30 -10.24
CA THR A 380 -27.54 15.01 -9.64
C THR A 380 -28.46 13.88 -10.09
N ASN A 381 -29.79 14.09 -10.04
CA ASN A 381 -30.78 13.11 -10.48
C ASN A 381 -30.67 12.76 -11.97
N ARG A 382 -30.43 13.75 -12.83
CA ARG A 382 -30.16 13.52 -14.26
C ARG A 382 -28.90 12.68 -14.46
N LEU A 383 -27.80 12.99 -13.75
CA LEU A 383 -26.56 12.22 -13.81
C LEU A 383 -26.79 10.78 -13.33
N LEU A 384 -27.52 10.59 -12.24
CA LEU A 384 -27.87 9.30 -11.66
C LEU A 384 -28.68 8.42 -12.61
N GLU A 385 -29.68 8.99 -13.29
CA GLU A 385 -30.49 8.28 -14.29
C GLU A 385 -29.63 7.78 -15.47
N HIS A 386 -28.71 8.60 -15.96
CA HIS A 386 -27.82 8.21 -17.05
C HIS A 386 -26.78 7.18 -16.59
N LEU A 387 -26.29 7.27 -15.36
CA LEU A 387 -25.37 6.28 -14.76
C LEU A 387 -26.05 4.91 -14.59
N ARG A 388 -27.29 4.88 -14.10
CA ARG A 388 -28.13 3.67 -14.04
C ARG A 388 -28.33 3.04 -15.42
N LYS A 389 -28.68 3.85 -16.43
CA LYS A 389 -28.80 3.40 -17.84
C LYS A 389 -27.48 2.83 -18.37
N LYS A 390 -26.35 3.53 -18.14
CA LYS A 390 -24.99 3.09 -18.52
C LYS A 390 -24.65 1.74 -17.90
N ARG A 391 -24.85 1.57 -16.58
CA ARG A 391 -24.61 0.30 -15.86
C ARG A 391 -25.45 -0.85 -16.40
N LYS A 392 -26.76 -0.65 -16.57
CA LYS A 392 -27.69 -1.70 -17.04
C LYS A 392 -27.31 -2.25 -18.41
N HIS A 393 -26.80 -1.41 -19.31
CA HIS A 393 -26.38 -1.81 -20.66
C HIS A 393 -24.89 -2.15 -20.77
N ALA A 394 -24.10 -2.09 -19.68
CA ALA A 394 -22.65 -2.25 -19.73
C ALA A 394 -22.24 -3.66 -20.21
N LYS A 395 -22.91 -4.72 -19.71
CA LYS A 395 -22.66 -6.13 -20.07
C LYS A 395 -22.92 -6.37 -21.56
N ASP A 396 -24.07 -5.92 -22.08
CA ASP A 396 -24.42 -6.07 -23.50
C ASP A 396 -23.54 -5.20 -24.41
N LYS A 397 -23.21 -3.97 -24.01
CA LYS A 397 -22.31 -3.07 -24.76
C LYS A 397 -20.88 -3.62 -24.83
N HIS A 398 -20.39 -4.26 -23.76
CA HIS A 398 -19.09 -4.93 -23.76
C HIS A 398 -19.06 -6.12 -24.71
N ARG A 399 -20.07 -6.99 -24.65
CA ARG A 399 -20.22 -8.12 -25.59
C ARG A 399 -20.28 -7.63 -27.04
N LEU A 400 -21.16 -6.69 -27.34
CA LEU A 400 -21.29 -6.10 -28.68
C LEU A 400 -19.96 -5.54 -29.20
N LYS A 401 -19.18 -4.87 -28.34
CA LYS A 401 -17.88 -4.31 -28.72
C LYS A 401 -16.83 -5.41 -28.97
N ILE A 402 -16.82 -6.49 -28.19
CA ILE A 402 -15.97 -7.67 -28.48
C ILE A 402 -16.33 -8.25 -29.85
N ASP A 403 -17.62 -8.49 -30.11
CA ASP A 403 -18.11 -9.06 -31.37
C ASP A 403 -17.69 -8.17 -32.56
N GLN A 404 -17.97 -6.86 -32.49
CA GLN A 404 -17.57 -5.87 -33.51
C GLN A 404 -16.05 -5.84 -33.75
N CYS A 405 -15.25 -5.79 -32.68
CA CYS A 405 -13.79 -5.77 -32.81
C CYS A 405 -13.22 -7.08 -33.37
N SER A 406 -13.83 -8.21 -33.04
CA SER A 406 -13.41 -9.52 -33.58
C SER A 406 -13.69 -9.64 -35.09
N GLN A 407 -14.81 -9.08 -35.56
CA GLN A 407 -15.17 -9.03 -36.99
C GLN A 407 -14.22 -8.11 -37.77
N LEU A 408 -14.00 -6.87 -37.29
CA LEU A 408 -13.12 -5.90 -37.95
C LEU A 408 -11.68 -6.41 -38.12
N LEU A 409 -11.14 -7.11 -37.11
CA LEU A 409 -9.80 -7.71 -37.15
C LEU A 409 -9.71 -9.04 -37.91
N ALA A 410 -10.85 -9.66 -38.24
CA ALA A 410 -10.91 -10.77 -39.18
C ALA A 410 -10.92 -10.26 -40.63
N GLU A 411 -11.64 -9.18 -40.91
CA GLU A 411 -11.64 -8.51 -42.21
C GLU A 411 -10.27 -7.96 -42.60
N SER A 412 -9.57 -7.27 -41.70
CA SER A 412 -8.28 -6.64 -42.04
C SER A 412 -7.18 -7.67 -42.38
N LYS A 413 -7.24 -8.88 -41.82
CA LYS A 413 -6.35 -10.00 -42.18
C LYS A 413 -6.59 -10.57 -43.59
N LEU A 414 -7.74 -10.30 -44.20
CA LEU A 414 -8.09 -10.75 -45.55
C LEU A 414 -7.70 -9.72 -46.63
N GLN A 415 -7.32 -8.50 -46.25
CA GLN A 415 -6.82 -7.50 -47.18
C GLN A 415 -5.29 -7.63 -47.34
N PRO A 416 -4.76 -7.65 -48.58
CA PRO A 416 -3.33 -7.71 -48.80
C PRO A 416 -2.66 -6.43 -48.29
N THR A 417 -1.58 -6.57 -47.51
CA THR A 417 -0.78 -5.45 -47.02
C THR A 417 -0.14 -4.70 -48.20
N ILE A 418 -0.73 -3.58 -48.60
CA ILE A 418 -0.12 -2.65 -49.55
C ILE A 418 1.18 -2.13 -48.89
N PRO A 419 2.36 -2.28 -49.52
CA PRO A 419 3.61 -1.82 -48.93
C PRO A 419 3.58 -0.30 -48.74
N PRO A 420 4.22 0.25 -47.69
CA PRO A 420 4.28 1.68 -47.48
C PRO A 420 5.05 2.34 -48.63
N ILE A 421 4.33 2.99 -49.54
CA ILE A 421 4.95 3.74 -50.65
C ILE A 421 5.66 4.95 -50.04
N SER A 422 6.99 4.92 -50.04
CA SER A 422 7.84 6.03 -49.61
C SER A 422 7.76 7.16 -50.64
N ILE A 423 6.76 8.03 -50.49
CA ILE A 423 6.70 9.30 -51.22
C ILE A 423 7.53 10.30 -50.43
N SER A 424 8.61 10.79 -51.03
CA SER A 424 9.37 11.92 -50.50
C SER A 424 8.42 13.08 -50.23
N ILE A 425 8.42 13.62 -49.01
CA ILE A 425 7.65 14.82 -48.68
C ILE A 425 8.20 15.94 -49.57
N GLN A 426 7.49 16.27 -50.65
CA GLN A 426 7.71 17.53 -51.35
C GLN A 426 7.47 18.63 -50.32
N GLN A 427 8.47 19.47 -50.09
CA GLN A 427 8.32 20.67 -49.29
C GLN A 427 7.11 21.43 -49.83
N TRP A 428 6.16 21.74 -48.95
CA TRP A 428 4.97 22.49 -49.31
C TRP A 428 5.41 23.80 -49.96
N ILE A 429 5.11 23.96 -51.25
CA ILE A 429 5.45 25.18 -51.99
C ILE A 429 4.62 26.31 -51.37
N ASN A 430 5.31 27.30 -50.80
CA ASN A 430 4.73 28.38 -49.99
C ASN A 430 3.74 29.30 -50.76
N GLU A 431 3.54 29.08 -52.06
CA GLU A 431 2.74 29.92 -52.96
C GLU A 431 1.48 29.22 -53.50
N SER A 432 1.01 28.14 -52.87
CA SER A 432 -0.31 27.57 -53.19
C SER A 432 -1.44 28.31 -52.46
N CYS A 433 -2.58 28.52 -53.15
CA CYS A 433 -3.79 29.13 -52.59
C CYS A 433 -4.27 28.45 -51.28
N CYS A 434 -3.99 27.15 -51.13
CA CYS A 434 -4.35 26.35 -49.97
C CYS A 434 -3.42 26.55 -48.75
N ALA A 435 -2.25 27.18 -48.89
CA ALA A 435 -1.26 27.34 -47.81
C ALA A 435 -1.77 28.20 -46.62
N GLN A 436 -2.86 28.95 -46.80
CA GLN A 436 -3.52 29.74 -45.74
C GLN A 436 -4.97 29.31 -45.43
N ILE A 437 -5.46 28.23 -46.05
CA ILE A 437 -6.84 27.76 -45.85
C ILE A 437 -6.84 26.65 -44.79
N PHE A 438 -7.39 26.96 -43.61
CA PHE A 438 -7.65 25.94 -42.59
C PHE A 438 -8.71 24.95 -43.11
N MET A 439 -8.38 23.66 -43.08
CA MET A 439 -9.15 22.47 -43.55
C MET A 439 -10.57 22.29 -42.98
N ASN A 440 -11.10 23.27 -42.24
CA ASN A 440 -12.36 23.18 -41.52
C ASN A 440 -13.44 24.10 -42.13
N LYS A 441 -13.14 24.98 -43.10
CA LYS A 441 -14.13 25.90 -43.69
C LYS A 441 -14.02 25.94 -45.20
N CYS A 442 -15.03 25.43 -45.89
CA CYS A 442 -15.21 25.65 -47.33
C CYS A 442 -15.83 27.02 -47.59
N LEU A 443 -15.46 27.61 -48.72
CA LEU A 443 -16.06 28.83 -49.24
C LEU A 443 -17.19 28.42 -50.20
N LEU A 444 -18.44 28.48 -49.75
CA LEU A 444 -19.59 28.25 -50.64
C LEU A 444 -19.94 29.57 -51.31
N CYS A 445 -19.71 29.63 -52.62
CA CYS A 445 -20.17 30.70 -53.50
C CYS A 445 -21.30 30.14 -54.37
N THR A 446 -22.45 30.80 -54.41
CA THR A 446 -23.57 30.45 -55.30
C THR A 446 -23.31 31.06 -56.68
N ASP A 447 -23.19 30.23 -57.72
CA ASP A 447 -23.06 30.71 -59.11
C ASP A 447 -24.41 30.76 -59.83
N ASP A 448 -24.96 31.97 -59.91
CA ASP A 448 -25.89 32.37 -60.98
C ASP A 448 -25.09 32.96 -62.16
N SER A 449 -24.24 32.14 -62.80
CA SER A 449 -23.70 32.45 -64.13
C SER A 449 -23.04 31.22 -64.77
N SER A 450 -23.58 30.78 -65.90
CA SER A 450 -23.05 29.69 -66.72
C SER A 450 -21.82 30.13 -67.52
N ASP A 451 -20.68 30.34 -66.87
CA ASP A 451 -19.37 30.40 -67.54
C ASP A 451 -18.23 30.07 -66.56
N GLY A 452 -17.52 28.96 -66.81
CA GLY A 452 -16.57 28.39 -65.86
C GLY A 452 -15.23 29.12 -65.81
N LYS A 453 -15.13 30.19 -65.01
CA LYS A 453 -13.85 30.85 -64.66
C LYS A 453 -13.55 30.74 -63.16
N VAL A 454 -12.32 30.32 -62.87
CA VAL A 454 -11.77 30.14 -61.52
C VAL A 454 -11.85 31.45 -60.72
N CYS A 455 -12.19 31.33 -59.43
CA CYS A 455 -12.26 32.45 -58.49
C CYS A 455 -10.92 33.19 -58.35
N TYR A 456 -10.76 34.29 -59.08
CA TYR A 456 -9.78 35.33 -58.74
C TYR A 456 -10.41 36.30 -57.74
N VAL A 457 -9.69 36.60 -56.65
CA VAL A 457 -10.03 37.72 -55.76
C VAL A 457 -9.59 39.01 -56.44
N ASP A 458 -10.41 39.52 -57.35
CA ASP A 458 -10.25 40.87 -57.87
C ASP A 458 -10.92 41.88 -56.91
N SER A 459 -10.23 42.98 -56.65
CA SER A 459 -10.40 43.85 -55.50
C SER A 459 -11.60 44.81 -55.56
N GLN A 460 -12.51 44.67 -56.54
CA GLN A 460 -13.52 45.68 -56.84
C GLN A 460 -14.97 45.21 -57.09
N ARG A 461 -15.34 43.93 -56.88
CA ARG A 461 -16.77 43.52 -56.91
C ARG A 461 -17.17 42.55 -55.80
N SER A 462 -18.20 42.92 -55.06
CA SER A 462 -18.79 42.17 -53.96
C SER A 462 -19.64 40.97 -54.45
N LYS A 463 -19.07 39.76 -54.43
CA LYS A 463 -19.82 38.51 -54.30
C LYS A 463 -19.75 38.03 -52.85
N ILE A 464 -20.89 37.75 -52.23
CA ILE A 464 -20.97 37.25 -50.85
C ILE A 464 -20.77 35.74 -50.88
N CYS A 465 -19.59 35.25 -50.48
CA CYS A 465 -19.39 33.83 -50.20
C CYS A 465 -19.35 33.59 -48.69
N GLU A 466 -20.22 32.71 -48.20
CA GLU A 466 -20.38 32.44 -46.77
C GLU A 466 -19.47 31.30 -46.31
N ARG A 467 -18.78 31.48 -45.18
CA ARG A 467 -17.81 30.50 -44.65
C ARG A 467 -18.52 29.46 -43.76
N LYS A 468 -18.86 28.29 -44.30
CA LYS A 468 -19.48 27.18 -43.53
C LYS A 468 -18.42 26.18 -43.04
N ASP A 469 -18.61 25.67 -41.81
CA ASP A 469 -17.74 24.64 -41.20
C ASP A 469 -18.05 23.28 -41.86
N ILE A 470 -17.04 22.63 -42.44
CA ILE A 470 -17.18 21.34 -43.14
C ILE A 470 -17.69 20.25 -42.19
N LEU A 471 -17.37 20.38 -40.90
CA LEU A 471 -17.80 19.43 -39.86
C LEU A 471 -19.27 19.61 -39.43
N LYS A 472 -20.01 20.57 -39.99
CA LYS A 472 -21.47 20.71 -39.80
C LYS A 472 -22.30 19.84 -40.76
N ILE A 473 -21.69 19.21 -41.77
CA ILE A 473 -22.39 18.31 -42.71
C ILE A 473 -22.63 16.95 -42.04
N ILE A 474 -23.68 16.87 -41.22
CA ILE A 474 -24.23 15.59 -40.75
C ILE A 474 -25.21 15.08 -41.79
N THR A 475 -24.98 13.85 -42.24
CA THR A 475 -25.88 13.08 -43.12
C THR A 475 -27.32 13.08 -42.61
N LYS A 476 -28.20 13.82 -43.28
CA LYS A 476 -29.60 13.41 -43.39
C LYS A 476 -29.73 12.52 -44.62
N LYS A 477 -30.29 11.33 -44.44
CA LYS A 477 -31.03 10.69 -45.54
C LYS A 477 -32.23 11.59 -45.83
N GLU A 478 -32.44 11.91 -47.12
CA GLU A 478 -33.55 12.68 -47.74
C GLU A 478 -33.15 14.02 -48.38
N SER A 479 -32.45 13.93 -49.51
CA SER A 479 -32.75 14.66 -50.76
C SER A 479 -31.69 14.33 -51.82
N THR A 480 -32.10 14.18 -53.08
CA THR A 480 -31.20 13.95 -54.23
C THR A 480 -30.78 15.28 -54.83
N GLU A 481 -29.68 15.86 -54.36
CA GLU A 481 -29.01 17.01 -54.98
C GLU A 481 -27.49 16.87 -54.80
N GLU A 482 -26.74 16.93 -55.90
CA GLU A 482 -25.29 16.73 -55.92
C GLU A 482 -24.55 18.03 -55.51
N GLU A 483 -24.39 18.25 -54.20
CA GLU A 483 -23.57 19.35 -53.68
C GLU A 483 -22.08 19.12 -54.01
N ASN A 484 -21.58 19.84 -55.03
CA ASN A 484 -20.19 19.76 -55.49
C ASN A 484 -19.20 20.23 -54.42
N LEU A 485 -18.44 19.29 -53.85
CA LEU A 485 -17.46 19.56 -52.81
C LEU A 485 -16.23 20.31 -53.37
N CYS A 486 -15.85 21.41 -52.70
CA CYS A 486 -14.90 22.44 -53.16
C CYS A 486 -13.44 22.02 -53.47
N CYS A 487 -13.10 20.74 -53.53
CA CYS A 487 -11.73 20.24 -53.77
C CYS A 487 -11.58 19.30 -54.97
N ASN A 488 -12.65 18.91 -55.67
CA ASN A 488 -12.58 17.88 -56.72
C ASN A 488 -12.38 18.41 -58.16
N ASN A 489 -12.49 19.72 -58.40
CA ASN A 489 -12.47 20.28 -59.76
C ASN A 489 -11.07 20.68 -60.26
N TYR A 490 -10.10 19.77 -60.13
CA TYR A 490 -8.84 19.81 -60.91
C TYR A 490 -8.92 18.94 -62.19
N ALA A 491 -10.14 18.69 -62.68
CA ALA A 491 -10.44 17.90 -63.85
C ALA A 491 -11.33 18.67 -64.86
N ARG A 492 -10.76 19.72 -65.48
CA ARG A 492 -11.26 20.24 -66.76
C ARG A 492 -10.13 20.44 -67.76
N THR A 493 -10.02 19.47 -68.65
CA THR A 493 -9.87 19.66 -70.10
C THR A 493 -9.23 20.98 -70.54
N THR A 494 -7.91 20.98 -70.72
CA THR A 494 -7.27 21.85 -71.72
C THR A 494 -7.69 21.37 -73.10
N GLU A 495 -8.48 22.19 -73.80
CA GLU A 495 -8.76 22.00 -75.22
C GLU A 495 -7.46 22.16 -76.01
N ILE A 496 -6.98 21.06 -76.59
CA ILE A 496 -5.93 21.06 -77.62
C ILE A 496 -6.66 21.02 -78.96
N PRO A 497 -6.33 21.90 -79.93
CA PRO A 497 -7.10 22.04 -81.16
C PRO A 497 -7.12 20.75 -82.01
N ASP A 498 -8.19 20.63 -82.79
CA ASP A 498 -8.51 19.46 -83.62
C ASP A 498 -7.39 19.06 -84.60
N GLU A 499 -6.63 18.01 -84.26
CA GLU A 499 -6.14 16.98 -85.21
C GLU A 499 -5.37 15.87 -84.47
N MET A 500 -6.06 14.86 -83.90
CA MET A 500 -5.61 13.44 -83.79
C MET A 500 -6.65 12.54 -83.08
N ASN A 501 -7.77 12.30 -83.75
CA ASN A 501 -8.80 11.35 -83.31
C ASN A 501 -8.32 9.88 -83.46
N LYS A 502 -7.48 9.35 -82.55
CA LYS A 502 -7.25 7.88 -82.44
C LYS A 502 -6.55 7.28 -81.19
N ILE A 503 -6.71 7.84 -79.98
CA ILE A 503 -6.36 7.08 -78.74
C ILE A 503 -7.50 7.18 -77.71
N LYS A 504 -8.38 6.17 -77.67
CA LYS A 504 -9.23 5.90 -76.49
C LYS A 504 -8.39 5.21 -75.42
N GLY A 505 -7.56 5.98 -74.73
CA GLY A 505 -6.92 5.57 -73.49
C GLY A 505 -7.71 6.12 -72.31
N GLU A 506 -8.18 5.25 -71.42
CA GLU A 506 -8.50 5.69 -70.07
C GLU A 506 -7.20 6.21 -69.43
N TYR A 507 -7.11 7.52 -69.23
CA TYR A 507 -6.06 8.10 -68.40
C TYR A 507 -6.33 7.72 -66.94
N LYS A 508 -5.89 6.52 -66.54
CA LYS A 508 -5.76 6.16 -65.13
C LYS A 508 -4.80 7.14 -64.48
N THR A 509 -5.34 8.07 -63.72
CA THR A 509 -4.52 8.90 -62.83
C THR A 509 -3.85 8.00 -61.80
N SER A 510 -2.67 8.40 -61.31
CA SER A 510 -1.98 7.70 -60.22
C SER A 510 -2.63 7.93 -58.86
N MET A 511 -3.72 8.72 -58.79
CA MET A 511 -4.51 8.88 -57.58
C MET A 511 -5.37 7.64 -57.39
N ILE A 512 -5.09 6.94 -56.31
CA ILE A 512 -5.84 5.77 -55.88
C ILE A 512 -7.27 6.20 -55.52
N ILE A 513 -8.28 5.46 -55.99
CA ILE A 513 -9.70 5.70 -55.67
C ILE A 513 -9.89 5.72 -54.15
N LEU A 514 -10.78 6.59 -53.62
CA LEU A 514 -10.98 6.87 -52.19
C LEU A 514 -10.95 5.65 -51.25
N GLU A 515 -11.50 4.50 -51.68
CA GLU A 515 -11.58 3.28 -50.87
C GLU A 515 -10.25 2.54 -50.72
N ASN A 516 -9.31 2.76 -51.64
CA ASN A 516 -7.99 2.13 -51.70
C ASN A 516 -6.86 3.08 -51.28
N ASP A 517 -7.12 4.38 -51.09
CA ASP A 517 -6.11 5.33 -50.58
C ASP A 517 -5.95 5.17 -49.05
N PRO A 518 -4.78 4.74 -48.54
CA PRO A 518 -4.52 4.58 -47.12
C PRO A 518 -4.52 5.89 -46.33
N ARG A 519 -4.44 7.05 -47.02
CA ARG A 519 -4.50 8.40 -46.41
C ARG A 519 -5.89 9.03 -46.49
N SER A 520 -6.87 8.36 -47.08
CA SER A 520 -8.24 8.84 -47.12
C SER A 520 -8.81 8.99 -45.70
N ALA A 521 -9.73 9.95 -45.49
CA ALA A 521 -10.38 10.13 -44.19
C ALA A 521 -11.13 8.87 -43.71
N ILE A 522 -11.58 8.03 -44.64
CA ILE A 522 -12.24 6.75 -44.36
C ILE A 522 -11.21 5.71 -43.89
N ALA A 523 -10.07 5.56 -44.58
CA ALA A 523 -9.00 4.65 -44.18
C ALA A 523 -8.39 5.04 -42.83
N VAL A 524 -8.08 6.33 -42.63
CA VAL A 524 -7.58 6.86 -41.35
C VAL A 524 -8.57 6.58 -40.21
N ARG A 525 -9.86 6.78 -40.44
CA ARG A 525 -10.91 6.45 -39.45
C ARG A 525 -11.01 4.95 -39.20
N ARG A 526 -10.92 4.10 -40.23
CA ARG A 526 -10.94 2.64 -40.11
C ARG A 526 -9.75 2.16 -39.28
N HIS A 527 -8.54 2.62 -39.56
CA HIS A 527 -7.34 2.29 -38.78
C HIS A 527 -7.43 2.80 -37.34
N ALA A 528 -7.95 4.00 -37.08
CA ALA A 528 -8.15 4.49 -35.72
C ALA A 528 -9.07 3.54 -34.90
N ILE A 529 -10.19 3.11 -35.50
CA ILE A 529 -11.11 2.13 -34.87
C ILE A 529 -10.43 0.77 -34.69
N GLU A 530 -9.62 0.32 -35.65
CA GLU A 530 -8.86 -0.93 -35.58
C GLU A 530 -7.85 -0.92 -34.41
N TYR A 531 -7.05 0.14 -34.28
CA TYR A 531 -6.13 0.34 -33.15
C TYR A 531 -6.88 0.42 -31.81
N ASP A 532 -8.03 1.10 -31.75
CA ASP A 532 -8.88 1.14 -30.55
C ASP A 532 -9.44 -0.24 -30.18
N CYS A 533 -9.78 -1.07 -31.18
CA CYS A 533 -10.18 -2.45 -30.98
C CYS A 533 -9.04 -3.34 -30.47
N ILE A 534 -7.83 -3.19 -31.03
CA ILE A 534 -6.62 -3.88 -30.56
C ILE A 534 -6.32 -3.52 -29.10
N LYS A 535 -6.33 -2.22 -28.74
CA LYS A 535 -6.15 -1.75 -27.35
C LYS A 535 -7.23 -2.29 -26.41
N PHE A 536 -8.49 -2.28 -26.84
CA PHE A 536 -9.63 -2.78 -26.05
C PHE A 536 -9.54 -4.29 -25.77
N LEU A 537 -9.23 -5.11 -26.78
CA LEU A 537 -9.06 -6.56 -26.62
C LEU A 537 -7.81 -6.91 -25.79
N ALA A 538 -6.72 -6.13 -25.92
CA ALA A 538 -5.58 -6.24 -25.02
C ALA A 538 -5.94 -5.95 -23.56
N GLY A 539 -6.83 -4.97 -23.33
CA GLY A 539 -7.42 -4.67 -22.03
C GLY A 539 -8.22 -5.83 -21.45
N ASP A 540 -9.12 -6.44 -22.22
CA ASP A 540 -9.91 -7.60 -21.77
C ASP A 540 -9.04 -8.82 -21.46
N LYS A 541 -7.94 -9.02 -22.22
CA LYS A 541 -6.93 -10.04 -21.95
C LYS A 541 -6.10 -9.78 -20.69
N TYR A 542 -5.81 -8.52 -20.36
CA TYR A 542 -5.12 -8.14 -19.11
C TYR A 542 -6.02 -8.41 -17.89
N HIS A 543 -7.26 -7.94 -17.93
CA HIS A 543 -8.27 -8.30 -16.93
C HIS A 543 -9.68 -8.25 -17.52
N TYR A 544 -10.39 -9.38 -17.44
CA TYR A 544 -11.75 -9.52 -17.97
C TYR A 544 -12.71 -8.52 -17.31
N ALA A 545 -13.67 -8.00 -18.09
CA ALA A 545 -14.69 -7.12 -17.52
C ALA A 545 -15.61 -7.89 -16.56
N ILE A 546 -15.76 -7.35 -15.34
CA ILE A 546 -16.59 -7.95 -14.29
C ILE A 546 -18.02 -7.39 -14.39
N PHE A 547 -19.01 -8.28 -14.49
CA PHE A 547 -20.43 -7.96 -14.47
C PHE A 547 -21.18 -8.91 -13.52
N PRO A 548 -21.45 -8.51 -12.27
CA PRO A 548 -22.29 -9.27 -11.34
C PRO A 548 -23.70 -9.48 -11.90
N ASP A 549 -24.33 -10.61 -11.57
CA ASP A 549 -25.73 -10.86 -11.95
C ASP A 549 -26.68 -10.12 -11.00
N GLU A 550 -27.48 -9.21 -11.55
CA GLU A 550 -28.50 -8.43 -10.79
C GLU A 550 -29.85 -9.17 -10.65
N SER A 551 -29.88 -10.51 -10.75
CA SER A 551 -31.12 -11.30 -10.78
C SER A 551 -32.00 -11.19 -9.52
N ASP A 552 -31.45 -10.72 -8.40
CA ASP A 552 -32.13 -10.61 -7.11
C ASP A 552 -32.68 -9.18 -6.81
N GLN A 553 -32.98 -8.38 -7.83
CA GLN A 553 -33.63 -7.06 -7.71
C GLN A 553 -35.12 -7.12 -7.27
N LYS A 554 -35.51 -8.04 -6.37
CA LYS A 554 -36.88 -8.17 -5.85
C LYS A 554 -37.24 -7.20 -4.71
N SER A 555 -36.29 -6.42 -4.21
CA SER A 555 -36.50 -5.40 -3.18
C SER A 555 -35.77 -4.11 -3.53
N ASP A 556 -36.51 -3.01 -3.72
CA ASP A 556 -35.97 -1.66 -3.89
C ASP A 556 -35.57 -1.10 -2.52
N VAL A 557 -34.39 -1.50 -2.03
CA VAL A 557 -33.87 -1.03 -0.73
C VAL A 557 -33.26 0.35 -0.94
N LYS A 558 -33.97 1.37 -0.48
CA LYS A 558 -33.49 2.76 -0.51
C LYS A 558 -32.50 3.03 0.63
N LEU A 559 -31.61 3.99 0.41
CA LEU A 559 -30.93 4.68 1.50
C LEU A 559 -32.00 5.31 2.40
N THR A 560 -31.88 5.12 3.71
CA THR A 560 -32.88 5.62 4.67
C THR A 560 -32.74 7.13 4.86
N GLU A 561 -33.84 7.84 5.09
CA GLU A 561 -33.84 9.28 5.42
C GLU A 561 -32.92 9.62 6.61
N SER A 562 -32.68 8.65 7.51
CA SER A 562 -31.70 8.76 8.58
C SER A 562 -30.28 9.10 8.12
N VAL A 563 -29.89 8.75 6.89
CA VAL A 563 -28.56 9.08 6.34
C VAL A 563 -28.35 10.60 6.25
N CYS A 564 -29.35 11.34 5.77
CA CYS A 564 -29.30 12.80 5.68
C CYS A 564 -29.45 13.50 7.05
N ASN A 565 -29.96 12.79 8.06
CA ASN A 565 -30.17 13.32 9.41
C ASN A 565 -28.98 13.06 10.37
N VAL A 566 -27.93 12.38 9.92
CA VAL A 566 -26.75 12.04 10.75
C VAL A 566 -25.59 13.01 10.48
N ASN A 567 -25.07 13.61 11.55
CA ASN A 567 -23.94 14.57 11.51
C ASN A 567 -22.58 13.96 11.10
N ARG A 568 -22.55 12.79 10.46
CA ARG A 568 -21.35 12.10 9.97
C ARG A 568 -21.48 11.83 8.49
N THR A 569 -20.62 12.41 7.68
CA THR A 569 -20.59 12.15 6.23
C THR A 569 -19.65 11.00 5.91
N LEU A 570 -20.14 9.98 5.23
CA LEU A 570 -19.32 8.85 4.76
C LEU A 570 -18.56 9.24 3.48
N ALA A 571 -17.24 9.23 3.51
CA ALA A 571 -16.43 9.43 2.32
C ALA A 571 -16.32 8.12 1.52
N PHE A 572 -16.35 8.17 0.19
CA PHE A 572 -16.23 6.99 -0.67
C PHE A 572 -14.93 7.02 -1.46
N ILE A 573 -14.09 5.98 -1.30
CA ILE A 573 -12.85 5.81 -2.06
C ILE A 573 -12.81 4.44 -2.73
N VAL A 574 -12.17 4.37 -3.90
CA VAL A 574 -11.97 3.13 -4.64
C VAL A 574 -10.47 2.87 -4.77
N VAL A 575 -10.04 1.66 -4.42
CA VAL A 575 -8.64 1.23 -4.44
C VAL A 575 -8.51 0.07 -5.40
N ASP A 576 -7.48 0.07 -6.25
CA ASP A 576 -7.25 -1.05 -7.14
C ASP A 576 -6.80 -2.30 -6.37
N SER A 577 -7.66 -3.31 -6.35
CA SER A 577 -7.39 -4.60 -5.69
C SER A 577 -6.21 -5.37 -6.28
N LEU A 578 -5.85 -5.14 -7.55
CA LEU A 578 -4.74 -5.86 -8.19
C LEU A 578 -3.41 -5.28 -7.74
N GLN A 579 -3.27 -3.96 -7.79
CA GLN A 579 -2.04 -3.26 -7.42
C GLN A 579 -1.85 -3.14 -5.89
N TYR A 580 -2.93 -2.93 -5.14
CA TYR A 580 -2.88 -2.55 -3.72
C TYR A 580 -3.52 -3.59 -2.79
N PHE A 581 -3.53 -4.88 -3.18
CA PHE A 581 -4.06 -5.98 -2.36
C PHE A 581 -3.49 -6.00 -0.93
N HIS A 582 -2.22 -5.62 -0.76
CA HIS A 582 -1.54 -5.56 0.53
C HIS A 582 -2.19 -4.60 1.55
N LEU A 583 -2.90 -3.56 1.08
CA LEU A 583 -3.68 -2.69 1.95
C LEU A 583 -4.92 -3.42 2.51
N GLY A 584 -5.55 -4.27 1.69
CA GLY A 584 -6.59 -5.19 2.15
C GLY A 584 -6.04 -6.23 3.14
N GLU A 585 -4.89 -6.85 2.83
CA GLU A 585 -4.25 -7.82 3.73
C GLU A 585 -3.91 -7.21 5.10
N GLY A 586 -3.49 -5.95 5.13
CA GLY A 586 -3.25 -5.19 6.36
C GLY A 586 -4.50 -4.99 7.23
N LEU A 587 -5.67 -4.87 6.62
CA LEU A 587 -7.00 -4.84 7.28
C LEU A 587 -7.51 -6.25 7.64
N GLY A 588 -6.78 -7.31 7.30
CA GLY A 588 -7.17 -8.71 7.53
C GLY A 588 -7.89 -9.38 6.35
N ILE A 589 -7.88 -8.75 5.16
CA ILE A 589 -8.74 -9.13 4.04
C ILE A 589 -7.88 -9.63 2.87
N ASP A 590 -7.90 -10.95 2.60
CA ASP A 590 -7.32 -11.50 1.36
C ASP A 590 -8.26 -11.22 0.17
N VAL A 591 -8.26 -9.96 -0.29
CA VAL A 591 -9.11 -9.45 -1.37
C VAL A 591 -8.98 -10.31 -2.64
N LEU A 592 -7.81 -10.87 -2.90
CA LEU A 592 -7.54 -11.67 -4.10
C LEU A 592 -8.11 -13.09 -4.03
N LYS A 593 -8.42 -13.62 -2.84
CA LYS A 593 -9.23 -14.85 -2.66
C LYS A 593 -10.74 -14.58 -2.74
N MET A 594 -11.19 -13.33 -2.64
CA MET A 594 -12.60 -12.99 -2.76
C MET A 594 -13.10 -13.09 -4.21
N ARG A 595 -14.40 -13.39 -4.36
CA ARG A 595 -15.08 -13.38 -5.65
C ARG A 595 -14.87 -12.02 -6.34
N ASP A 596 -14.58 -12.05 -7.63
CA ASP A 596 -14.38 -10.86 -8.46
C ASP A 596 -13.29 -9.91 -7.90
N LYS A 597 -12.39 -10.43 -7.04
CA LYS A 597 -11.34 -9.71 -6.31
C LYS A 597 -11.81 -8.41 -5.65
N THR A 598 -13.05 -8.42 -5.16
CA THR A 598 -13.75 -7.19 -4.75
C THR A 598 -14.22 -7.27 -3.30
N ALA A 599 -13.92 -6.24 -2.51
CA ALA A 599 -14.23 -6.15 -1.08
C ALA A 599 -14.64 -4.73 -0.69
N ALA A 600 -15.65 -4.58 0.18
CA ALA A 600 -16.09 -3.28 0.70
C ALA A 600 -15.91 -3.23 2.22
N VAL A 601 -15.31 -2.15 2.72
CA VAL A 601 -14.98 -1.94 4.13
C VAL A 601 -15.39 -0.53 4.53
N ILE A 602 -15.97 -0.34 5.72
CA ILE A 602 -16.09 0.98 6.35
C ILE A 602 -15.02 1.09 7.44
N LEU A 603 -14.24 2.16 7.41
CA LEU A 603 -13.23 2.51 8.40
C LEU A 603 -13.72 3.74 9.16
N ASP A 604 -14.07 3.57 10.43
CA ASP A 604 -14.43 4.65 11.34
C ASP A 604 -13.18 5.08 12.13
N THR A 605 -12.67 6.26 11.78
CA THR A 605 -11.41 6.79 12.30
C THR A 605 -11.54 7.35 13.72
N LEU A 606 -12.75 7.74 14.14
CA LEU A 606 -13.01 8.26 15.48
C LEU A 606 -13.10 7.13 16.52
N HIS A 607 -13.56 5.95 16.09
CA HIS A 607 -13.70 4.76 16.96
C HIS A 607 -12.61 3.70 16.73
N GLU A 608 -11.59 4.00 15.91
CA GLU A 608 -10.51 3.08 15.50
C GLU A 608 -11.07 1.68 15.13
N SER A 609 -12.16 1.67 14.36
CA SER A 609 -12.93 0.46 14.10
C SER A 609 -13.18 0.26 12.61
N GLN A 610 -13.10 -1.00 12.18
CA GLN A 610 -13.37 -1.41 10.82
C GLN A 610 -14.60 -2.31 10.76
N TYR A 611 -15.31 -2.27 9.64
CA TYR A 611 -16.50 -3.07 9.37
C TYR A 611 -16.35 -3.68 7.97
N LEU A 612 -16.34 -5.00 7.86
CA LEU A 612 -16.24 -5.72 6.59
C LEU A 612 -17.63 -6.14 6.08
N MET A 613 -17.94 -5.84 4.83
CA MET A 613 -19.13 -6.36 4.17
C MET A 613 -18.94 -7.84 3.83
N GLN A 614 -19.70 -8.73 4.47
CA GLN A 614 -19.59 -10.19 4.30
C GLN A 614 -20.26 -10.74 3.03
N HIS A 615 -21.28 -10.06 2.52
CA HIS A 615 -22.01 -10.49 1.32
C HIS A 615 -21.32 -10.03 0.03
N THR A 616 -21.65 -10.67 -1.10
CA THR A 616 -21.17 -10.24 -2.42
C THR A 616 -21.64 -8.82 -2.74
N LEU A 617 -20.78 -8.04 -3.39
CA LEU A 617 -21.10 -6.67 -3.78
C LEU A 617 -22.30 -6.63 -4.73
N SER A 618 -23.36 -5.95 -4.29
CA SER A 618 -24.55 -5.62 -5.06
C SER A 618 -25.11 -4.31 -4.53
N LYS A 619 -25.95 -3.60 -5.30
CA LYS A 619 -26.58 -2.36 -4.82
C LYS A 619 -27.33 -2.56 -3.50
N ASN A 620 -28.15 -3.60 -3.43
CA ASN A 620 -28.96 -3.91 -2.26
C ASN A 620 -28.11 -4.26 -1.03
N ASN A 621 -27.01 -5.01 -1.21
CA ASN A 621 -26.14 -5.37 -0.10
C ASN A 621 -25.31 -4.17 0.38
N LEU A 622 -24.84 -3.32 -0.54
CA LEU A 622 -24.09 -2.11 -0.21
C LEU A 622 -24.96 -1.08 0.53
N ILE A 623 -26.20 -0.86 0.09
CA ILE A 623 -27.15 0.02 0.78
C ILE A 623 -27.52 -0.54 2.17
N LYS A 624 -27.80 -1.84 2.29
CA LYS A 624 -28.03 -2.48 3.61
C LYS A 624 -26.82 -2.32 4.52
N PHE A 625 -25.60 -2.47 4.01
CA PHE A 625 -24.37 -2.32 4.77
C PHE A 625 -24.18 -0.88 5.28
N ILE A 626 -24.43 0.13 4.43
CA ILE A 626 -24.41 1.56 4.82
C ILE A 626 -25.51 1.86 5.85
N ASN A 627 -26.75 1.44 5.62
CA ASN A 627 -27.87 1.65 6.55
C ASN A 627 -27.64 0.94 7.90
N ASN A 628 -27.02 -0.24 7.91
CA ASN A 628 -26.67 -0.96 9.14
C ASN A 628 -25.53 -0.26 9.90
N TYR A 629 -24.56 0.34 9.19
CA TYR A 629 -23.52 1.16 9.81
C TYR A 629 -24.11 2.44 10.43
N THR A 630 -24.92 3.21 9.69
CA THR A 630 -25.50 4.47 10.19
C THR A 630 -26.50 4.27 11.34
N THR A 631 -27.13 3.10 11.44
CA THR A 631 -27.97 2.71 12.58
C THR A 631 -27.19 2.11 13.76
N GLY A 632 -25.87 1.91 13.65
CA GLY A 632 -25.04 1.31 14.70
C GLY A 632 -25.30 -0.18 14.93
N SER A 633 -25.91 -0.89 13.98
CA SER A 633 -26.25 -2.32 14.11
C SER A 633 -25.12 -3.26 13.69
N LEU A 634 -24.08 -2.77 13.01
CA LEU A 634 -22.90 -3.56 12.68
C LEU A 634 -21.96 -3.74 13.88
N GLN A 635 -21.41 -4.94 14.02
CA GLN A 635 -20.32 -5.24 14.94
C GLN A 635 -18.96 -4.94 14.27
N ARG A 636 -18.01 -4.41 15.04
CA ARG A 636 -16.64 -4.18 14.56
C ARG A 636 -16.02 -5.51 14.10
N THR A 637 -15.37 -5.50 12.95
CA THR A 637 -14.60 -6.62 12.44
C THR A 637 -13.22 -6.60 13.07
N LEU A 638 -12.86 -7.67 13.76
CA LEU A 638 -11.49 -7.90 14.23
C LEU A 638 -10.72 -8.65 13.16
N ARG A 639 -9.47 -8.26 12.92
CA ARG A 639 -8.55 -9.01 12.06
C ARG A 639 -8.12 -10.29 12.78
N VAL A 640 -8.33 -11.41 12.11
CA VAL A 640 -7.89 -12.76 12.52
C VAL A 640 -6.76 -13.17 11.58
N ASP A 641 -5.68 -13.77 12.09
CA ASP A 641 -4.44 -14.17 11.39
C ASP A 641 -4.61 -14.38 9.87
N SER A 642 -4.43 -13.29 9.13
CA SER A 642 -4.69 -13.28 7.69
C SER A 642 -3.65 -14.17 7.01
N SER A 643 -4.12 -15.03 6.10
CA SER A 643 -3.30 -16.05 5.46
C SER A 643 -2.22 -15.43 4.55
N LYS A 644 -1.11 -14.99 5.13
CA LYS A 644 0.04 -14.45 4.40
C LYS A 644 0.54 -15.51 3.42
N ARG A 645 0.51 -15.24 2.12
CA ARG A 645 1.05 -16.17 1.10
C ARG A 645 2.50 -16.54 1.35
N TYR A 646 3.30 -15.60 1.86
CA TYR A 646 4.68 -15.83 2.27
C TYR A 646 4.85 -16.73 3.52
N ALA A 647 3.79 -16.98 4.28
CA ALA A 647 3.77 -17.94 5.39
C ALA A 647 2.93 -19.20 5.09
N GLU A 648 2.10 -19.21 4.05
CA GLU A 648 1.29 -20.39 3.65
C GLU A 648 2.18 -21.59 3.30
N ASP A 649 3.35 -21.38 2.67
CA ASP A 649 4.34 -22.44 2.39
C ASP A 649 4.90 -23.12 3.66
N PHE A 650 4.79 -22.46 4.82
CA PHE A 650 5.16 -23.04 6.12
C PHE A 650 3.95 -23.53 6.94
N LYS A 651 2.71 -23.15 6.60
CA LYS A 651 1.47 -23.58 7.28
C LYS A 651 1.05 -25.00 6.90
N LYS A 652 1.89 -26.00 7.21
CA LYS A 652 1.37 -27.36 7.48
C LYS A 652 0.41 -27.25 8.66
N LYS A 653 -0.88 -27.54 8.44
CA LYS A 653 -1.92 -27.67 9.49
C LYS A 653 -1.67 -28.88 10.40
N SER A 654 -0.54 -28.91 11.11
CA SER A 654 -0.36 -29.81 12.24
C SER A 654 -1.19 -29.30 13.41
N LYS A 655 -2.41 -29.82 13.57
CA LYS A 655 -3.07 -29.78 14.89
C LYS A 655 -2.06 -30.33 15.90
N CYS A 656 -1.71 -29.55 16.93
CA CYS A 656 -0.78 -29.98 17.97
C CYS A 656 -1.28 -31.28 18.61
N LYS A 657 -0.68 -32.42 18.23
CA LYS A 657 -0.88 -33.71 18.88
C LYS A 657 0.35 -33.98 19.72
N ASN A 658 0.24 -33.74 21.03
CA ASN A 658 1.28 -34.05 22.00
C ASN A 658 1.56 -35.56 21.97
N LYS A 659 2.62 -35.95 21.23
CA LYS A 659 3.25 -37.27 21.37
C LYS A 659 4.21 -37.19 22.55
N ALA A 660 4.44 -38.33 23.21
CA ALA A 660 5.24 -38.42 24.44
C ALA A 660 6.68 -37.84 24.35
N SER A 661 7.22 -37.61 23.14
CA SER A 661 8.56 -37.07 22.90
C SER A 661 8.60 -35.66 22.28
N THR A 662 7.47 -34.97 22.09
CA THR A 662 7.42 -33.65 21.43
C THR A 662 6.37 -32.75 22.06
N ILE A 663 6.82 -31.64 22.66
CA ILE A 663 5.96 -30.53 23.10
C ILE A 663 5.59 -29.68 21.89
N CYS A 664 4.33 -29.26 21.84
CA CYS A 664 3.79 -28.35 20.86
C CYS A 664 3.13 -27.19 21.61
N VAL A 665 3.56 -25.96 21.35
CA VAL A 665 2.91 -24.74 21.86
C VAL A 665 1.89 -24.30 20.81
N GLU A 666 0.63 -24.21 21.22
CA GLU A 666 -0.46 -23.83 20.33
C GLU A 666 -0.36 -22.34 19.96
N GLU A 667 -0.58 -22.04 18.68
CA GLU A 667 -0.74 -20.68 18.18
C GLU A 667 -2.22 -20.34 18.24
N LEU A 668 -2.56 -19.29 18.99
CA LEU A 668 -3.92 -18.77 19.10
C LEU A 668 -4.15 -17.67 18.06
N ASP A 669 -5.40 -17.55 17.66
CA ASP A 669 -5.94 -16.45 16.86
C ASP A 669 -6.94 -15.63 17.71
N THR A 670 -7.45 -14.53 17.15
CA THR A 670 -8.44 -13.67 17.84
C THR A 670 -9.67 -14.44 18.37
N ASP A 671 -10.16 -15.43 17.61
CA ASP A 671 -11.38 -16.18 17.96
C ASP A 671 -11.13 -17.21 19.08
N THR A 672 -9.95 -17.83 19.09
CA THR A 672 -9.55 -18.84 20.09
C THR A 672 -8.88 -18.25 21.33
N PHE A 673 -8.42 -16.99 21.29
CA PHE A 673 -7.73 -16.33 22.39
C PHE A 673 -8.56 -16.29 23.68
N LEU A 674 -9.72 -15.62 23.67
CA LEU A 674 -10.54 -15.46 24.88
C LEU A 674 -11.05 -16.80 25.44
N PRO A 675 -11.59 -17.75 24.63
CA PRO A 675 -12.01 -19.05 25.15
C PRO A 675 -10.87 -19.85 25.81
N THR A 676 -9.64 -19.72 25.33
CA THR A 676 -8.47 -20.44 25.86
C THR A 676 -7.93 -19.76 27.12
N VAL A 677 -7.76 -18.45 27.08
CA VAL A 677 -7.17 -17.67 28.18
C VAL A 677 -8.07 -17.64 29.42
N LEU A 678 -9.39 -17.54 29.22
CA LEU A 678 -10.38 -17.43 30.29
C LEU A 678 -10.88 -18.78 30.85
N ASP A 679 -10.29 -19.92 30.47
CA ASP A 679 -10.62 -21.23 31.08
C ASP A 679 -10.31 -21.20 32.59
N GLU A 680 -11.37 -21.26 33.43
CA GLU A 680 -11.27 -21.30 34.90
C GLU A 680 -10.35 -22.44 35.40
N THR A 681 -10.21 -23.52 34.63
CA THR A 681 -9.52 -24.76 35.02
C THR A 681 -8.03 -24.80 34.66
N LYS A 682 -7.52 -23.79 33.95
CA LYS A 682 -6.13 -23.75 33.45
C LYS A 682 -5.37 -22.52 33.91
N ASP A 683 -4.11 -22.72 34.25
CA ASP A 683 -3.09 -21.67 34.36
C ASP A 683 -2.51 -21.45 32.96
N VAL A 684 -2.77 -20.29 32.35
CA VAL A 684 -2.44 -20.03 30.94
C VAL A 684 -1.25 -19.08 30.84
N VAL A 685 -0.15 -19.55 30.27
CA VAL A 685 1.03 -18.72 29.95
C VAL A 685 0.95 -18.33 28.49
N VAL A 686 0.81 -17.03 28.19
CA VAL A 686 0.70 -16.51 26.83
C VAL A 686 1.98 -15.80 26.42
N MET A 687 2.61 -16.24 25.32
CA MET A 687 3.67 -15.47 24.64
C MET A 687 3.08 -14.65 23.48
N PHE A 688 3.00 -13.35 23.66
CA PHE A 688 2.76 -12.40 22.57
C PHE A 688 4.04 -12.24 21.77
N HIS A 689 3.97 -12.52 20.47
CA HIS A 689 5.11 -12.42 19.55
C HIS A 689 4.72 -11.71 18.27
N SER A 690 5.72 -11.47 17.42
CA SER A 690 5.57 -10.97 16.07
C SER A 690 6.48 -11.79 15.14
N PRO A 691 6.07 -12.11 13.91
CA PRO A 691 6.90 -12.84 12.96
C PRO A 691 8.10 -12.03 12.47
N TYR A 692 8.08 -10.70 12.66
CA TYR A 692 9.18 -9.79 12.30
C TYR A 692 10.17 -9.55 13.46
N CYS A 693 9.86 -10.09 14.64
CA CYS A 693 10.61 -9.87 15.87
C CYS A 693 11.77 -10.88 16.04
N ALA A 694 13.00 -10.43 15.77
CA ALA A 694 14.20 -11.26 15.95
C ALA A 694 14.40 -11.74 17.40
N PHE A 695 14.08 -10.91 18.40
CA PHE A 695 14.14 -11.29 19.82
C PHE A 695 13.16 -12.42 20.17
N CYS A 696 11.99 -12.43 19.54
CA CYS A 696 10.97 -13.47 19.73
C CYS A 696 11.50 -14.83 19.24
N SER A 697 12.20 -14.84 18.09
CA SER A 697 12.85 -16.03 17.55
C SER A 697 13.93 -16.59 18.49
N ALA A 698 14.73 -15.73 19.12
CA ALA A 698 15.73 -16.15 20.12
C ALA A 698 15.08 -16.73 21.40
N ILE A 699 13.94 -16.17 21.82
CA ILE A 699 13.25 -16.54 23.07
C ILE A 699 12.39 -17.81 22.91
N TYR A 700 12.00 -18.22 21.70
CA TYR A 700 11.23 -19.46 21.50
C TYR A 700 11.90 -20.69 22.13
N TYR A 701 13.22 -20.84 22.07
CA TYR A 701 13.92 -21.96 22.74
C TYR A 701 13.75 -21.92 24.26
N VAL A 702 13.87 -20.74 24.88
CA VAL A 702 13.68 -20.54 26.33
C VAL A 702 12.24 -20.87 26.72
N TYR A 703 11.26 -20.37 25.96
CA TYR A 703 9.85 -20.58 26.20
C TYR A 703 9.45 -22.06 26.04
N LEU A 704 9.90 -22.73 24.97
CA LEU A 704 9.71 -24.17 24.74
C LEU A 704 10.40 -25.03 25.81
N THR A 705 11.57 -24.61 26.32
CA THR A 705 12.26 -25.33 27.41
C THR A 705 11.44 -25.28 28.70
N VAL A 706 10.89 -24.12 29.07
CA VAL A 706 10.01 -24.00 30.26
C VAL A 706 8.70 -24.79 30.06
N ALA A 707 8.12 -24.75 28.86
CA ALA A 707 6.96 -25.57 28.52
C ALA A 707 7.26 -27.09 28.59
N HIS A 708 8.47 -27.53 28.21
CA HIS A 708 8.92 -28.92 28.35
C HIS A 708 9.05 -29.33 29.82
N LEU A 709 9.70 -28.52 30.65
CA LEU A 709 9.87 -28.77 32.09
C LEU A 709 8.52 -28.92 32.84
N LEU A 710 7.48 -28.23 32.36
CA LEU A 710 6.14 -28.22 32.97
C LEU A 710 5.12 -29.07 32.21
N SER A 711 5.52 -29.77 31.14
CA SER A 711 4.62 -30.52 30.24
C SER A 711 3.79 -31.63 30.89
N ASN A 712 4.23 -32.14 32.05
CA ASN A 712 3.51 -33.14 32.84
C ASN A 712 2.51 -32.53 33.84
N VAL A 713 2.40 -31.20 33.97
CA VAL A 713 1.40 -30.52 34.81
C VAL A 713 0.15 -30.26 33.98
N ASP A 714 -0.86 -31.12 34.04
CA ASP A 714 -2.04 -31.02 33.16
C ASP A 714 -2.84 -29.70 33.31
N GLN A 715 -2.60 -28.93 34.39
CA GLN A 715 -3.26 -27.65 34.69
C GLN A 715 -2.61 -26.45 33.98
N ILE A 716 -1.31 -26.51 33.65
CA ILE A 716 -0.59 -25.40 33.03
C ILE A 716 -0.60 -25.58 31.51
N ILE A 717 -0.95 -24.54 30.77
CA ILE A 717 -0.84 -24.52 29.30
C ILE A 717 0.07 -23.38 28.84
N PHE A 718 0.89 -23.67 27.82
CA PHE A 718 1.75 -22.69 27.16
C PHE A 718 1.21 -22.47 25.75
N VAL A 719 0.88 -21.23 25.44
CA VAL A 719 0.28 -20.79 24.18
C VAL A 719 0.97 -19.53 23.68
N ARG A 720 0.93 -19.28 22.38
CA ARG A 720 1.48 -18.06 21.78
C ARG A 720 0.48 -17.42 20.83
N ILE A 721 0.60 -16.11 20.63
CA ILE A 721 -0.23 -15.37 19.68
C ILE A 721 0.60 -14.31 18.95
N ASP A 722 0.43 -14.26 17.63
CA ASP A 722 0.94 -13.19 16.77
C ASP A 722 0.12 -11.91 17.01
N GLY A 723 0.66 -10.99 17.79
CA GLY A 723 0.01 -9.73 18.15
C GLY A 723 0.08 -8.65 17.06
N ASP A 724 0.86 -8.85 15.99
CA ASP A 724 0.88 -7.95 14.84
C ASP A 724 -0.28 -8.24 13.87
N ASN A 725 -0.81 -9.47 13.88
CA ASN A 725 -1.75 -9.99 12.87
C ASN A 725 -3.08 -10.50 13.43
N ASN A 726 -3.29 -10.41 14.75
CA ASN A 726 -4.56 -10.67 15.42
C ASN A 726 -4.97 -9.44 16.24
N ASP A 727 -6.17 -8.92 16.02
CA ASP A 727 -6.70 -7.84 16.83
C ASP A 727 -7.37 -8.42 18.07
N LEU A 728 -6.97 -7.95 19.26
CA LEU A 728 -7.51 -8.36 20.55
C LEU A 728 -8.24 -7.18 21.23
N PRO A 729 -9.09 -7.44 22.24
CA PRO A 729 -9.55 -6.39 23.15
C PRO A 729 -8.35 -5.65 23.75
N TRP A 730 -8.46 -4.32 23.90
CA TRP A 730 -7.34 -3.44 24.26
C TRP A 730 -6.64 -3.86 25.56
N GLU A 731 -7.40 -4.43 26.50
CA GLU A 731 -6.95 -5.00 27.78
C GLU A 731 -5.86 -6.08 27.62
N TYR A 732 -5.86 -6.78 26.49
CA TYR A 732 -4.96 -7.88 26.18
C TYR A 732 -3.92 -7.52 25.10
N THR A 733 -3.95 -6.30 24.57
CA THR A 733 -2.96 -5.85 23.56
C THR A 733 -1.61 -5.52 24.19
N MET A 734 -0.52 -5.92 23.51
CA MET A 734 0.85 -5.70 23.98
C MET A 734 1.60 -4.75 23.04
N ASN A 735 2.19 -3.70 23.60
CA ASN A 735 2.93 -2.68 22.83
C ASN A 735 4.39 -3.05 22.53
N ARG A 736 4.87 -4.21 23.00
CA ARG A 736 6.24 -4.70 22.83
C ARG A 736 6.26 -6.20 22.62
N PHE A 737 7.13 -6.66 21.73
CA PHE A 737 7.34 -8.07 21.44
C PHE A 737 8.80 -8.49 21.73
N PRO A 738 9.03 -9.66 22.36
CA PRO A 738 8.03 -10.52 22.97
C PRO A 738 7.53 -9.98 24.31
N SER A 739 6.25 -10.23 24.62
CA SER A 739 5.69 -10.05 25.97
C SER A 739 5.11 -11.37 26.45
N ILE A 740 5.24 -11.67 27.75
CA ILE A 740 4.74 -12.91 28.35
C ILE A 740 3.77 -12.56 29.48
N LEU A 741 2.53 -13.05 29.40
CA LEU A 741 1.53 -12.92 30.45
C LEU A 741 1.22 -14.29 31.07
N PHE A 742 0.81 -14.25 32.33
CA PHE A 742 0.31 -15.39 33.08
C PHE A 742 -1.13 -15.11 33.55
N PHE A 743 -2.05 -16.02 33.25
CA PHE A 743 -3.46 -15.95 33.64
C PHE A 743 -3.80 -17.09 34.60
N PRO A 744 -3.84 -16.83 35.93
CA PRO A 744 -4.07 -17.86 36.93
C PRO A 744 -5.39 -18.61 36.72
N ALA A 745 -5.41 -19.91 37.03
CA ALA A 745 -6.64 -20.64 37.23
C ALA A 745 -7.48 -19.93 38.32
N LYS A 746 -8.80 -19.84 38.10
CA LYS A 746 -9.79 -19.24 39.03
C LYS A 746 -9.61 -17.75 39.42
N ARG A 747 -8.57 -17.05 38.95
CA ARG A 747 -8.29 -15.61 39.22
C ARG A 747 -7.74 -14.95 37.95
N LYS A 748 -8.55 -14.85 36.90
CA LYS A 748 -8.13 -14.35 35.59
C LYS A 748 -7.89 -12.84 35.59
N GLU A 749 -8.59 -12.13 36.47
CA GLU A 749 -8.41 -10.72 36.80
C GLU A 749 -7.03 -10.41 37.39
N ASP A 750 -6.43 -11.35 38.14
CA ASP A 750 -5.08 -11.23 38.72
C ASP A 750 -3.98 -11.62 37.72
N SER A 751 -4.19 -11.39 36.41
CA SER A 751 -3.20 -11.69 35.39
C SER A 751 -1.93 -10.86 35.58
N THR A 752 -0.76 -11.46 35.40
CA THR A 752 0.53 -10.79 35.59
C THR A 752 1.38 -10.79 34.33
N ILE A 753 2.11 -9.70 34.11
CA ILE A 753 3.07 -9.56 33.01
C ILE A 753 4.49 -9.87 33.49
N PHE A 754 5.27 -10.57 32.68
CA PHE A 754 6.69 -10.78 32.92
C PHE A 754 7.43 -9.43 32.91
N SER A 755 8.24 -9.16 33.93
CA SER A 755 8.91 -7.86 34.08
C SER A 755 9.89 -7.59 32.94
N SER A 756 9.72 -6.44 32.26
CA SER A 756 10.63 -5.96 31.21
C SER A 756 12.05 -5.70 31.68
N ASN A 757 12.28 -5.62 33.00
CA ASN A 757 13.58 -5.33 33.60
C ASN A 757 14.43 -6.59 33.80
N LEU A 758 13.86 -7.78 33.60
CA LEU A 758 14.56 -9.06 33.73
C LEU A 758 14.81 -9.66 32.33
N PRO A 759 15.99 -10.25 32.07
CA PRO A 759 16.21 -10.97 30.82
C PRO A 759 15.38 -12.25 30.80
N ILE A 760 14.74 -12.56 29.66
CA ILE A 760 13.95 -13.78 29.48
C ILE A 760 14.90 -14.97 29.31
N THR A 761 15.25 -15.59 30.43
CA THR A 761 16.08 -16.79 30.54
C THR A 761 15.27 -17.93 31.14
N VAL A 762 15.70 -19.19 30.97
CA VAL A 762 14.97 -20.35 31.53
C VAL A 762 14.76 -20.22 33.05
N PRO A 763 15.75 -19.84 33.88
CA PRO A 763 15.53 -19.65 35.32
C PRO A 763 14.55 -18.53 35.65
N ASN A 764 14.64 -17.38 34.95
CA ASN A 764 13.78 -16.22 35.24
C ASN A 764 12.33 -16.49 34.82
N LEU A 765 12.11 -17.06 33.64
CA LEU A 765 10.77 -17.40 33.13
C LEU A 765 10.14 -18.52 33.97
N LEU A 766 10.91 -19.56 34.33
CA LEU A 766 10.44 -20.62 35.22
C LEU A 766 10.06 -20.08 36.60
N SER A 767 10.89 -19.20 37.18
CA SER A 767 10.61 -18.56 38.46
C SER A 767 9.36 -17.67 38.41
N PHE A 768 9.16 -16.94 37.31
CA PHE A 768 7.94 -16.16 37.08
C PHE A 768 6.69 -17.04 37.02
N VAL A 769 6.71 -18.14 36.24
CA VAL A 769 5.57 -19.07 36.19
C VAL A 769 5.30 -19.65 37.58
N LEU A 770 6.32 -20.20 38.25
CA LEU A 770 6.19 -20.78 39.59
C LEU A 770 5.65 -19.76 40.63
N ALA A 771 6.07 -18.49 40.57
CA ALA A 771 5.64 -17.47 41.52
C ALA A 771 4.13 -17.12 41.42
N ASN A 772 3.48 -17.40 40.28
CA ASN A 772 2.08 -17.09 40.05
C ASN A 772 1.12 -18.30 40.23
N LEU A 773 1.65 -19.53 40.33
CA LEU A 773 0.84 -20.75 40.55
C LEU A 773 0.19 -20.79 41.94
N GLU A 774 -0.96 -21.48 42.04
CA GLU A 774 -1.50 -21.90 43.34
C GLU A 774 -0.55 -22.89 44.02
N ARG A 775 -0.50 -22.90 45.36
CA ARG A 775 0.54 -23.59 46.15
C ARG A 775 0.60 -25.10 45.94
N ASP A 776 -0.53 -25.76 45.71
CA ASP A 776 -0.63 -27.17 45.36
C ASP A 776 -0.08 -27.44 43.95
N THR A 777 -0.46 -26.61 42.97
CA THR A 777 0.04 -26.67 41.59
C THR A 777 1.55 -26.36 41.52
N HIS A 778 2.05 -25.48 42.40
CA HIS A 778 3.47 -25.19 42.56
C HIS A 778 4.25 -26.43 43.03
N ILE A 779 3.70 -27.23 43.97
CA ILE A 779 4.34 -28.48 44.41
C ILE A 779 4.42 -29.48 43.25
N GLU A 780 3.34 -29.64 42.48
CA GLU A 780 3.31 -30.51 41.29
C GLU A 780 4.34 -30.07 40.24
N ALA A 781 4.43 -28.76 39.97
CA ALA A 781 5.42 -28.18 39.07
C ALA A 781 6.86 -28.47 39.54
N LEU A 782 7.17 -28.29 40.84
CA LEU A 782 8.50 -28.61 41.37
C LEU A 782 8.83 -30.11 41.27
N LEU A 783 7.87 -31.01 41.52
CA LEU A 783 8.06 -32.45 41.35
C LEU A 783 8.47 -32.79 39.92
N ASN A 784 7.81 -32.19 38.92
CA ASN A 784 8.10 -32.39 37.51
C ASN A 784 9.49 -31.83 37.13
N ILE A 785 9.84 -30.64 37.61
CA ILE A 785 11.17 -30.03 37.39
C ILE A 785 12.30 -30.90 37.99
N CYS A 786 12.09 -31.44 39.20
CA CYS A 786 13.06 -32.32 39.85
C CYS A 786 13.20 -33.68 39.13
N HIS A 787 12.10 -34.25 38.62
CA HIS A 787 12.12 -35.49 37.84
C HIS A 787 12.86 -35.34 36.50
N VAL A 788 12.62 -34.25 35.76
CA VAL A 788 13.33 -33.97 34.49
C VAL A 788 14.83 -33.69 34.73
N GLY A 789 15.19 -33.18 35.91
CA GLY A 789 16.57 -33.01 36.34
C GLY A 789 17.19 -31.68 35.89
N ALA A 790 16.56 -30.56 36.22
CA ALA A 790 16.96 -29.21 35.84
C ALA A 790 18.22 -28.66 36.56
N GLY A 791 19.29 -29.45 36.67
CA GLY A 791 20.62 -29.03 37.12
C GLY A 791 20.85 -28.92 38.63
N GLU A 792 19.83 -29.11 39.47
CA GLU A 792 19.97 -29.24 40.94
C GLU A 792 20.23 -30.70 41.33
N SER A 793 20.98 -30.97 42.41
CA SER A 793 21.23 -32.36 42.85
C SER A 793 19.93 -32.97 43.42
N PRO A 794 19.63 -34.27 43.16
CA PRO A 794 18.33 -34.86 43.48
C PRO A 794 17.89 -34.67 44.93
N GLU A 795 18.79 -34.92 45.88
CA GLU A 795 18.54 -34.75 47.33
C GLU A 795 18.15 -33.30 47.70
N LYS A 796 18.83 -32.30 47.12
CA LYS A 796 18.51 -30.88 47.37
C LYS A 796 17.16 -30.52 46.77
N CYS A 797 16.88 -31.02 45.58
CA CYS A 797 15.61 -30.82 44.88
C CYS A 797 14.43 -31.41 45.71
N VAL A 798 14.55 -32.65 46.18
CA VAL A 798 13.54 -33.28 47.06
C VAL A 798 13.42 -32.54 48.39
N SER A 799 14.53 -32.19 49.04
CA SER A 799 14.54 -31.44 50.31
C SER A 799 13.84 -30.07 50.20
N ARG A 800 14.06 -29.36 49.09
CA ARG A 800 13.39 -28.10 48.75
C ARG A 800 11.87 -28.28 48.60
N ILE A 801 11.40 -29.32 47.92
CA ILE A 801 9.97 -29.64 47.82
C ILE A 801 9.39 -29.96 49.21
N ARG A 802 10.08 -30.79 50.00
CA ARG A 802 9.66 -31.14 51.37
C ARG A 802 9.47 -29.89 52.23
N ARG A 803 10.40 -28.92 52.14
CA ARG A 803 10.30 -27.63 52.84
C ARG A 803 9.15 -26.76 52.34
N TYR A 804 8.91 -26.69 51.02
CA TYR A 804 7.78 -25.96 50.45
C TYR A 804 6.42 -26.57 50.84
N CYS A 805 6.33 -27.90 50.97
CA CYS A 805 5.14 -28.58 51.50
C CYS A 805 4.86 -28.16 52.95
N LEU A 806 5.89 -28.04 53.80
CA LEU A 806 5.72 -27.60 55.19
C LEU A 806 5.25 -26.14 55.28
N ASP A 807 5.81 -25.23 54.47
CA ASP A 807 5.31 -23.84 54.37
C ASP A 807 3.85 -23.78 53.90
N THR A 808 3.50 -24.62 52.92
CA THR A 808 2.13 -24.72 52.39
C THR A 808 1.14 -25.26 53.44
N ILE A 809 1.53 -26.28 54.22
CA ILE A 809 0.74 -26.78 55.37
C ILE A 809 0.59 -25.69 56.43
N GLN A 810 1.67 -24.98 56.77
CA GLN A 810 1.64 -23.86 57.72
C GLN A 810 0.68 -22.76 57.25
N ASN A 811 0.69 -22.41 55.96
CA ASN A 811 -0.24 -21.43 55.41
C ASN A 811 -1.69 -21.93 55.45
N TYR A 812 -2.00 -23.14 54.99
CA TYR A 812 -3.36 -23.67 55.05
C TYR A 812 -3.89 -23.77 56.50
N LEU A 813 -3.04 -24.14 57.48
CA LEU A 813 -3.38 -24.08 58.91
C LEU A 813 -3.64 -22.65 59.39
N HIS A 814 -2.89 -21.66 58.90
CA HIS A 814 -3.11 -20.26 59.21
C HIS A 814 -4.44 -19.75 58.64
N THR A 815 -4.73 -20.00 57.36
CA THR A 815 -6.00 -19.66 56.71
C THR A 815 -7.18 -20.35 57.41
N TYR A 816 -7.04 -21.62 57.78
CA TYR A 816 -8.04 -22.37 58.55
C TYR A 816 -8.32 -21.73 59.92
N ARG A 817 -7.27 -21.31 60.65
CA ARG A 817 -7.40 -20.60 61.94
C ARG A 817 -8.09 -19.23 61.79
N ILE A 818 -7.82 -18.50 60.70
CA ILE A 818 -8.53 -17.24 60.40
C ILE A 818 -10.02 -17.51 60.15
N LEU A 819 -10.36 -18.49 59.31
CA LEU A 819 -11.75 -18.86 59.02
C LEU A 819 -12.51 -19.31 60.28
N LEU A 820 -11.87 -20.07 61.18
CA LEU A 820 -12.49 -20.44 62.45
C LEU A 820 -12.78 -19.21 63.34
N ARG A 821 -11.85 -18.24 63.42
CA ARG A 821 -12.07 -16.99 64.16
C ARG A 821 -13.19 -16.14 63.56
N GLN A 822 -13.25 -16.04 62.23
CA GLN A 822 -14.33 -15.34 61.52
C GLN A 822 -15.70 -15.99 61.78
N TYR A 823 -15.76 -17.33 61.74
CA TYR A 823 -16.97 -18.09 62.05
C TYR A 823 -17.44 -17.83 63.50
N GLN A 824 -16.55 -17.99 64.49
CA GLN A 824 -16.85 -17.76 65.90
C GLN A 824 -17.26 -16.31 66.20
N SER A 825 -16.63 -15.32 65.54
CA SER A 825 -16.98 -13.91 65.71
C SER A 825 -18.36 -13.55 65.14
N ASN A 826 -18.86 -14.26 64.13
CA ASN A 826 -20.21 -14.04 63.60
C ASN A 826 -21.27 -14.80 64.40
N ASP A 827 -21.01 -16.04 64.85
CA ASP A 827 -21.94 -16.75 65.76
C ASP A 827 -22.18 -15.95 67.05
N ASN A 828 -21.13 -15.35 67.63
CA ASN A 828 -21.26 -14.50 68.82
C ASN A 828 -22.01 -13.17 68.58
N LYS A 829 -22.03 -12.64 67.34
CA LYS A 829 -22.84 -11.46 67.00
C LYS A 829 -24.32 -11.85 66.85
N ASN A 830 -24.58 -12.95 66.15
CA ASN A 830 -25.94 -13.37 65.80
C ASN A 830 -26.72 -13.90 67.00
N ASN A 831 -26.05 -14.46 68.03
CA ASN A 831 -26.70 -14.85 69.29
C ASN A 831 -27.34 -13.68 70.06
N ASN A 832 -26.98 -12.42 69.74
CA ASN A 832 -27.56 -11.22 70.35
C ASN A 832 -28.71 -10.60 69.51
N SER A 833 -29.11 -11.24 68.40
CA SER A 833 -30.12 -10.72 67.46
C SER A 833 -31.08 -11.83 67.02
N SER A 834 -32.33 -11.78 67.48
CA SER A 834 -33.34 -12.83 67.32
C SER A 834 -33.98 -12.93 65.92
N SER A 835 -33.23 -12.63 64.86
CA SER A 835 -33.68 -12.78 63.46
C SER A 835 -32.56 -13.33 62.56
N SER A 836 -32.48 -14.66 62.46
CA SER A 836 -31.56 -15.33 61.52
C SER A 836 -31.97 -15.02 60.09
N SER A 837 -31.16 -14.23 59.38
CA SER A 837 -31.42 -13.87 57.99
C SER A 837 -31.03 -15.01 57.03
N ASN A 838 -31.59 -15.01 55.81
CA ASN A 838 -31.11 -15.92 54.75
C ASN A 838 -29.63 -15.69 54.41
N GLN A 839 -29.12 -14.47 54.65
CA GLN A 839 -27.70 -14.10 54.51
C GLN A 839 -26.81 -14.91 55.46
N ASP A 840 -27.25 -15.16 56.69
CA ASP A 840 -26.49 -15.89 57.71
C ASP A 840 -26.36 -17.38 57.38
N ILE A 841 -27.44 -17.98 56.85
CA ILE A 841 -27.45 -19.37 56.40
C ILE A 841 -26.53 -19.53 55.18
N LEU A 842 -26.56 -18.57 54.24
CA LEU A 842 -25.65 -18.54 53.09
C LEU A 842 -24.18 -18.42 53.54
N TYR A 843 -23.88 -17.48 54.44
CA TYR A 843 -22.55 -17.29 55.01
C TYR A 843 -22.02 -18.54 55.73
N LYS A 844 -22.82 -19.16 56.62
CA LYS A 844 -22.45 -20.42 57.29
C LYS A 844 -22.20 -21.54 56.28
N THR A 845 -22.98 -21.60 55.19
CA THR A 845 -22.79 -22.58 54.12
C THR A 845 -21.48 -22.34 53.34
N GLU A 846 -21.14 -21.09 53.01
CA GLU A 846 -19.89 -20.76 52.32
C GLU A 846 -18.65 -20.99 53.19
N VAL A 847 -18.69 -20.59 54.47
CA VAL A 847 -17.59 -20.86 55.40
C VAL A 847 -17.42 -22.37 55.61
N GLY A 848 -18.52 -23.13 55.71
CA GLY A 848 -18.48 -24.60 55.73
C GLY A 848 -17.85 -25.23 54.48
N LYS A 849 -18.16 -24.68 53.29
CA LYS A 849 -17.54 -25.09 52.01
C LYS A 849 -16.03 -24.80 51.99
N LYS A 850 -15.61 -23.56 52.27
CA LYS A 850 -14.18 -23.17 52.35
C LYS A 850 -13.40 -23.97 53.38
N ARG A 851 -14.03 -24.28 54.53
CA ARG A 851 -13.44 -25.13 55.57
C ARG A 851 -13.14 -26.55 55.07
N ARG A 852 -14.08 -27.18 54.35
CA ARG A 852 -13.90 -28.52 53.75
C ARG A 852 -12.81 -28.50 52.67
N GLU A 853 -12.81 -27.48 51.82
CA GLU A 853 -11.79 -27.31 50.78
C GLU A 853 -10.38 -27.24 51.39
N ILE A 854 -10.14 -26.36 52.36
CA ILE A 854 -8.81 -26.20 52.98
C ILE A 854 -8.34 -27.49 53.68
N LEU A 855 -9.24 -28.21 54.35
CA LEU A 855 -8.90 -29.50 54.96
C LEU A 855 -8.48 -30.53 53.90
N PHE A 856 -9.16 -30.57 52.76
CA PHE A 856 -8.82 -31.45 51.64
C PHE A 856 -7.47 -31.09 51.00
N LYS A 857 -7.17 -29.79 50.78
CA LYS A 857 -5.86 -29.33 50.30
C LYS A 857 -4.74 -29.69 51.29
N LEU A 858 -5.00 -29.52 52.59
CA LEU A 858 -4.04 -29.80 53.66
C LEU A 858 -3.73 -31.31 53.76
N GLU A 859 -4.76 -32.17 53.70
CA GLU A 859 -4.59 -33.62 53.65
C GLU A 859 -3.74 -34.05 52.45
N HIS A 860 -4.05 -33.52 51.25
CA HIS A 860 -3.28 -33.83 50.05
C HIS A 860 -1.80 -33.46 50.19
N VAL A 861 -1.49 -32.24 50.64
CA VAL A 861 -0.09 -31.77 50.79
C VAL A 861 0.65 -32.51 51.92
N ARG A 862 -0.02 -32.83 53.04
CA ARG A 862 0.53 -33.69 54.11
C ARG A 862 0.97 -35.03 53.52
N ASP A 863 0.09 -35.67 52.75
CA ASP A 863 0.34 -36.98 52.17
C ASP A 863 1.49 -36.98 51.15
N VAL A 864 1.57 -35.94 50.30
CA VAL A 864 2.69 -35.75 49.37
C VAL A 864 4.01 -35.55 50.14
N HIS A 865 4.00 -34.76 51.22
CA HIS A 865 5.18 -34.58 52.09
C HIS A 865 5.62 -35.89 52.76
N LEU A 866 4.68 -36.75 53.17
CA LEU A 866 5.00 -38.06 53.76
C LEU A 866 5.62 -39.00 52.72
N LEU A 867 5.05 -39.11 51.51
CA LEU A 867 5.60 -39.95 50.44
C LEU A 867 7.03 -39.53 50.05
N LEU A 868 7.28 -38.22 49.97
CA LEU A 868 8.60 -37.64 49.72
C LEU A 868 9.64 -37.89 50.83
N SER A 869 9.29 -38.54 51.96
CA SER A 869 10.29 -38.95 52.95
C SER A 869 11.06 -40.22 52.55
N SER A 870 10.48 -40.98 51.63
CA SER A 870 10.98 -42.29 51.18
C SER A 870 11.68 -42.26 49.82
N ILE A 871 11.94 -41.06 49.28
CA ILE A 871 12.48 -40.80 47.94
C ILE A 871 13.76 -39.99 48.09
N GLN A 872 14.86 -40.44 47.48
CA GLN A 872 16.11 -39.69 47.39
C GLN A 872 16.29 -39.09 45.99
N ASP A 873 15.84 -39.80 44.95
CA ASP A 873 15.96 -39.33 43.56
C ASP A 873 14.69 -39.61 42.75
N LEU A 874 13.93 -38.55 42.46
CA LEU A 874 12.71 -38.59 41.64
C LEU A 874 12.94 -39.04 40.20
N LYS A 875 14.17 -38.96 39.68
CA LYS A 875 14.51 -39.37 38.31
C LYS A 875 14.75 -40.87 38.22
N ASN A 876 15.45 -41.43 39.19
CA ASN A 876 15.75 -42.86 39.26
C ASN A 876 14.59 -43.69 39.84
N GLU A 877 13.75 -43.11 40.70
CA GLU A 877 12.60 -43.76 41.34
C GLU A 877 11.28 -43.51 40.58
N GLU A 878 11.27 -43.73 39.26
CA GLU A 878 10.19 -43.34 38.34
C GLU A 878 8.80 -43.87 38.75
N ASP A 879 8.70 -45.08 39.32
CA ASP A 879 7.43 -45.65 39.77
C ASP A 879 6.83 -44.86 40.95
N LYS A 880 7.64 -44.38 41.89
CA LYS A 880 7.16 -43.53 43.00
C LYS A 880 6.74 -42.15 42.49
N TYR A 881 7.44 -41.60 41.51
CA TYR A 881 7.04 -40.37 40.82
C TYR A 881 5.70 -40.54 40.08
N LYS A 882 5.48 -41.66 39.38
CA LYS A 882 4.18 -41.99 38.77
C LYS A 882 3.05 -42.11 39.78
N VAL A 883 3.31 -42.66 40.98
CA VAL A 883 2.33 -42.69 42.09
C VAL A 883 1.99 -41.28 42.57
N LEU A 884 2.98 -40.39 42.72
CA LEU A 884 2.75 -38.98 43.07
C LEU A 884 1.90 -38.27 42.01
N LEU A 885 2.26 -38.36 40.73
CA LEU A 885 1.47 -37.80 39.62
C LEU A 885 0.02 -38.32 39.60
N LYS A 886 -0.18 -39.63 39.82
CA LYS A 886 -1.52 -40.21 39.92
C LYS A 886 -2.30 -39.61 41.09
N LYS A 887 -1.65 -39.36 42.23
CA LYS A 887 -2.28 -38.75 43.41
C LYS A 887 -2.67 -37.29 43.18
N PHE A 888 -1.86 -36.50 42.47
CA PHE A 888 -2.22 -35.14 42.02
C PHE A 888 -3.42 -35.16 41.06
N ARG A 889 -3.44 -36.07 40.08
CA ARG A 889 -4.57 -36.22 39.15
C ARG A 889 -5.87 -36.59 39.85
N THR A 890 -5.84 -37.53 40.80
CA THR A 890 -7.02 -37.89 41.60
C THR A 890 -7.50 -36.70 42.43
N TYR A 891 -6.61 -36.06 43.19
CA TYR A 891 -6.90 -34.86 43.98
C TYR A 891 -7.55 -33.74 43.15
N ARG A 892 -7.01 -33.46 41.94
CA ARG A 892 -7.57 -32.45 41.04
C ARG A 892 -8.99 -32.80 40.57
N ASN A 893 -9.23 -34.06 40.20
CA ASN A 893 -10.56 -34.54 39.80
C ASN A 893 -11.57 -34.45 40.96
N ASP A 894 -11.15 -34.81 42.17
CA ASP A 894 -11.98 -34.76 43.36
C ASP A 894 -12.31 -33.31 43.76
N LEU A 895 -11.32 -32.42 43.74
CA LEU A 895 -11.50 -30.98 43.98
C LEU A 895 -12.49 -30.36 42.98
N LEU A 896 -12.32 -30.63 41.68
CA LEU A 896 -13.27 -30.23 40.63
C LEU A 896 -14.67 -30.82 40.86
N SER A 897 -14.77 -32.04 41.41
CA SER A 897 -16.05 -32.66 41.75
C SER A 897 -16.75 -31.96 42.93
N MET A 898 -15.98 -31.56 43.96
CA MET A 898 -16.48 -30.79 45.11
C MET A 898 -16.98 -29.42 44.67
N GLU A 899 -16.25 -28.74 43.79
CA GLU A 899 -16.63 -27.45 43.19
C GLU A 899 -17.89 -27.59 42.33
N ARG A 900 -17.99 -28.62 41.48
CA ARG A 900 -19.20 -28.89 40.67
C ARG A 900 -20.43 -29.22 41.53
N ARG A 901 -20.26 -29.98 42.62
CA ARG A 901 -21.33 -30.23 43.61
C ARG A 901 -21.76 -28.92 44.29
N SER A 902 -20.82 -28.03 44.60
CA SER A 902 -21.09 -26.68 45.14
C SER A 902 -21.84 -25.77 44.16
N LYS A 903 -21.41 -25.67 42.88
CA LYS A 903 -22.11 -24.89 41.85
C LYS A 903 -23.52 -25.46 41.58
N LYS A 904 -23.72 -26.79 41.60
CA LYS A 904 -25.05 -27.43 41.49
C LYS A 904 -25.97 -27.18 42.69
N SER A 905 -25.46 -27.13 43.93
CA SER A 905 -26.29 -26.82 45.11
C SER A 905 -26.84 -25.41 45.08
N ASN A 906 -26.04 -24.46 44.57
CA ASN A 906 -26.46 -23.07 44.44
C ASN A 906 -27.44 -22.89 43.27
N LYS A 907 -27.25 -23.62 42.15
CA LYS A 907 -28.16 -23.52 41.00
C LYS A 907 -29.57 -24.07 41.31
N ARG A 908 -29.70 -25.23 41.97
CA ARG A 908 -31.01 -25.74 42.43
C ARG A 908 -31.74 -24.74 43.33
N LYS A 909 -31.04 -24.11 44.28
CA LYS A 909 -31.63 -23.07 45.14
C LYS A 909 -32.12 -21.81 44.42
N ASN A 910 -31.68 -21.54 43.18
CA ASN A 910 -32.22 -20.45 42.37
C ASN A 910 -33.38 -20.89 41.46
N ASP A 911 -33.51 -22.19 41.19
CA ASP A 911 -34.62 -22.76 40.40
C ASP A 911 -35.81 -23.17 41.31
N ASP A 912 -35.57 -23.47 42.60
CA ASP A 912 -36.56 -23.96 43.58
C ASP A 912 -37.44 -22.87 44.24
N ASP A 913 -37.36 -21.60 43.81
CA ASP A 913 -38.25 -20.52 44.29
C ASP A 913 -39.65 -20.52 43.63
N VAL A 914 -39.99 -21.61 42.89
CA VAL A 914 -41.30 -21.83 42.26
C VAL A 914 -41.84 -23.23 42.59
N VAL A 915 -42.89 -23.25 43.42
CA VAL A 915 -43.86 -24.35 43.72
C VAL A 915 -43.60 -25.21 44.98
N LYS A 916 -44.63 -25.23 45.84
CA LYS A 916 -44.77 -26.07 47.05
C LYS A 916 -45.05 -27.55 46.75
N LYS A 917 -44.40 -28.44 47.52
CA LYS A 917 -44.80 -29.77 48.06
C LYS A 917 -43.52 -30.65 48.13
N GLY A 918 -43.31 -31.56 49.08
CA GLY A 918 -44.16 -32.03 50.18
C GLY A 918 -43.82 -33.49 50.47
N ASP A 919 -43.25 -33.76 51.65
CA ASP A 919 -42.90 -35.06 52.25
C ASP A 919 -41.90 -36.02 51.54
N ARG A 920 -41.20 -36.78 52.39
CA ARG A 920 -40.25 -37.88 52.13
C ARG A 920 -38.89 -37.52 51.52
N GLU A 921 -37.87 -37.51 52.38
CA GLU A 921 -36.84 -38.56 52.40
C GLU A 921 -35.94 -38.44 53.65
N GLU A 922 -36.41 -38.96 54.77
CA GLU A 922 -35.52 -39.38 55.87
C GLU A 922 -34.95 -40.77 55.56
N ARG A 923 -33.66 -40.95 55.91
CA ARG A 923 -32.79 -42.15 55.81
C ARG A 923 -31.93 -42.23 54.54
N ILE A 924 -30.69 -41.76 54.67
CA ILE A 924 -29.43 -42.54 54.56
C ILE A 924 -28.29 -41.53 54.83
N VAL A 925 -27.99 -41.31 56.11
CA VAL A 925 -26.76 -40.64 56.57
C VAL A 925 -26.34 -41.34 57.86
N LYS A 926 -25.49 -42.37 57.76
CA LYS A 926 -24.86 -42.99 58.95
C LYS A 926 -23.53 -43.71 58.74
N ASP A 927 -23.04 -43.86 57.50
CA ASP A 927 -21.84 -44.68 57.20
C ASP A 927 -20.63 -43.91 56.62
N GLU A 928 -20.60 -42.57 56.70
CA GLU A 928 -19.42 -41.75 56.34
C GLU A 928 -19.14 -40.67 57.42
N LEU A 929 -18.67 -41.12 58.59
CA LEU A 929 -18.16 -40.27 59.69
C LEU A 929 -16.95 -40.89 60.36
#